data_AF-A0A7S7S2Q0-F1
#
_entry.id   AF-A0A7S7S2Q0-F1
#
_cell.length_a   1.000
_cell.length_b   1.000
_cell.length_c   1.000
_cell.angle_alpha   90.00
_cell.angle_beta   90.00
_cell.angle_gamma   90.00
#
_symmetry.space_group_name_H-M   'P 1'
#
loop_
_entity.id
_entity.type
_entity.pdbx_description
1 polymer ?
#
loop_
_entity_poly.entity_id
_entity_poly.type
_entity_poly.pdbx_seq_one_letter_code
_entity_poly.pdbx_strand_id
1 'polypeptide(L)'
;MLNIEPRALSSVSSAIPFPEETQAPDTPKTQSTLSPPARTSLIPPRKTGLAAQLADKENLKSLGQKLQQIAAKLGEEAQPSAVLAALGNTPLDIHPGSSYAEEAGGSVTLETFIKKFLGLPLPSSHVQLTGLASTVTSRSMENPLGNLSGALSWPVPLSEDEQRRLRNITLNQEHALGDKPLLMQTKGGVLEFLRYQQPITTGPQDDPAKILQALIRTPQAQLMGKDLQERMQGLASDSSVTDYLLAGITLQLDPESITAPHRDKIAGFDLASNQHWGKPASAIIDNLSNWLIDKGKTSPEMAKVGAYLLLAGRAPEYLIKDIPSSVKVGSALWAQLTIAAAKIEAHTPGRVPGMTYAEVLIAAESLPANTYAVQTAQRDALILWGITRNLLSPHNSEPAPSQIEQVRVAYNNHLKSLTDISSSIQVPIPNRTEMALDCLKAEFPDVDPAVFEARVLAKRYTGDGRAPSGDPRMRSMLDILLEGERLGEKYAWITNDKRIPITAFNRFARTEECDITANFMDQYEKAIAAQKKGHHGMVKHLIGEQPLEDRKNFEFGKLEYFYSDEYRKTKNGRLELVKRDRTLYVKTTREGVENLYHINTSTGSIEKKNELISNFPGLLTLEKTNKAGEQLHAISRPYHPFTNSPAPDSAEKPGSDAIPNSFDSSRTNAIASFYLEKMDLDRKELLNYAKSVTSFEHDRMGDSQVGEFLLNLIPFRSAVNNVRQGNYGEAVSDLAFDILGFLTFGVGKAAQAGNAALRGVRTFSAGARAVKTAKLFGAMAIDSLNVLGGLVGGITGVGTLIHKIATKGLECVNMLKGTTGSYDLLKAASKQEGIVATGTYKITEQTVEGGAVFREGKWYAYDPITQKPYGAALVDFTPATVAANGQINSNFIDWLARYAAPNPTTTRDKFREVLETVQRNDSAGYKQGFDSGVAEDVPGYHPTMKQSEVRDLAVTKVNDPEAVGTLAKEIQKRMADTSREHYKIFQKEMVAQGGRTYEMPQNLYLSQTDLASNGECAAIVNTMALAILRGRRDEFINNFMKAAEHTDDKNVKAFRNQLNQMHQVLSSNYHGTQPFSQLAYTGIIDELTNATRPTLLRISTKDHGLLAGVTLTPNNEKEWFFFNPNFGLATFPDEASMRRGLEVSLNSGWSAGTLNPVDVASGVPAFNASYFTEESFTHTVPYNNPHALINANL
;
A
#
# COMPACT_ATOMS: atom_id res chain seq x y z
N MET A 1 62.45 9.84 7.83
CA MET A 1 62.98 8.57 8.40
C MET A 1 61.77 7.67 8.58
N LEU A 2 61.66 6.57 7.84
CA LEU A 2 62.20 5.25 8.24
C LEU A 2 61.59 4.82 9.58
N ASN A 3 60.50 4.03 9.66
CA ASN A 3 60.09 2.78 8.97
C ASN A 3 60.82 1.52 9.49
N ILE A 4 60.14 0.37 9.38
CA ILE A 4 60.59 -1.03 9.56
C ILE A 4 60.31 -1.64 10.97
N GLU A 5 59.84 -2.89 10.93
CA GLU A 5 59.62 -3.91 11.99
C GLU A 5 61.00 -4.46 12.55
N PRO A 6 61.20 -5.65 13.20
CA PRO A 6 60.31 -6.78 13.48
C PRO A 6 60.50 -7.60 14.79
N ARG A 7 59.67 -8.66 14.90
CA ARG A 7 59.88 -9.97 15.56
C ARG A 7 61.13 -10.18 16.45
N ALA A 8 60.93 -10.80 17.63
CA ALA A 8 61.61 -12.07 17.98
C ALA A 8 61.08 -12.80 19.25
N LEU A 9 60.88 -14.12 19.10
CA LEU A 9 61.24 -15.25 20.00
C LEU A 9 60.61 -15.47 21.41
N SER A 10 60.70 -16.76 21.79
CA SER A 10 59.87 -17.55 22.73
C SER A 10 60.70 -18.39 23.73
N SER A 11 60.06 -19.37 24.41
CA SER A 11 60.57 -20.42 25.35
C SER A 11 60.76 -19.95 26.82
N VAL A 12 60.66 -20.76 27.88
CA VAL A 12 60.40 -22.23 28.13
C VAL A 12 59.51 -22.33 29.42
N SER A 13 59.01 -23.43 30.02
CA SER A 13 59.05 -24.92 29.93
C SER A 13 57.76 -25.44 30.67
N SER A 14 57.13 -26.63 30.49
CA SER A 14 57.38 -27.98 29.93
C SER A 14 57.68 -29.10 30.96
N ALA A 15 56.66 -29.90 31.35
CA ALA A 15 56.78 -31.18 32.07
C ALA A 15 55.67 -32.17 31.65
N ILE A 16 55.97 -33.49 31.63
CA ILE A 16 55.10 -34.59 31.15
C ILE A 16 55.28 -35.82 32.10
N PRO A 17 54.47 -36.90 32.05
CA PRO A 17 54.72 -37.99 31.07
C PRO A 17 53.46 -38.71 30.51
N PHE A 18 53.63 -39.35 29.34
CA PHE A 18 52.80 -40.45 28.82
C PHE A 18 53.44 -41.81 29.15
N PRO A 19 52.80 -42.94 28.79
CA PRO A 19 53.35 -43.69 27.64
C PRO A 19 52.28 -44.21 26.64
N GLU A 20 52.74 -44.55 25.43
CA GLU A 20 52.00 -45.19 24.33
C GLU A 20 52.25 -46.71 24.28
N GLU A 21 51.48 -47.42 23.42
CA GLU A 21 51.85 -48.56 22.53
C GLU A 21 50.65 -49.53 22.34
N THR A 22 50.38 -50.16 21.19
CA THR A 22 50.78 -49.97 19.77
C THR A 22 49.75 -50.64 18.82
N GLN A 23 49.94 -50.45 17.50
CA GLN A 23 49.51 -51.33 16.38
C GLN A 23 48.01 -51.42 15.97
N ALA A 24 47.81 -51.28 14.66
CA ALA A 24 46.78 -51.97 13.87
C ALA A 24 47.50 -53.01 12.97
N PRO A 25 46.82 -54.04 12.43
CA PRO A 25 46.11 -53.83 11.15
C PRO A 25 44.82 -54.67 10.95
N ASP A 26 44.23 -54.48 9.76
CA ASP A 26 43.34 -55.36 8.99
C ASP A 26 41.91 -55.73 9.46
N THR A 27 40.96 -55.32 8.61
CA THR A 27 39.58 -55.79 8.45
C THR A 27 39.55 -57.22 7.83
N PRO A 28 38.41 -57.97 7.76
CA PRO A 28 37.03 -57.48 7.77
C PRO A 28 35.93 -58.31 8.51
N LYS A 29 34.79 -57.66 8.83
CA LYS A 29 33.45 -58.02 8.30
C LYS A 29 32.30 -57.13 8.81
N THR A 30 31.55 -56.60 7.84
CA THR A 30 30.09 -56.42 7.79
C THR A 30 29.29 -56.29 9.10
N GLN A 31 28.75 -55.09 9.37
CA GLN A 31 27.52 -54.91 10.14
C GLN A 31 26.56 -53.92 9.46
N SER A 32 25.28 -54.26 9.43
CA SER A 32 24.20 -53.47 8.85
C SER A 32 23.38 -52.75 9.91
N THR A 33 23.51 -51.43 9.94
CA THR A 33 22.44 -50.44 10.22
C THR A 33 21.33 -50.80 11.22
N LEU A 34 21.35 -50.14 12.38
CA LEU A 34 20.14 -49.68 13.08
C LEU A 34 20.35 -48.23 13.50
N SER A 35 19.37 -47.36 13.22
CA SER A 35 19.53 -45.90 13.32
C SER A 35 19.09 -45.34 14.68
N PRO A 36 19.77 -44.31 15.22
CA PRO A 36 19.23 -43.48 16.31
C PRO A 36 17.98 -42.68 15.85
N PRO A 37 17.13 -42.21 16.79
CA PRO A 37 15.92 -41.47 16.46
C PRO A 37 16.23 -40.12 15.78
N ALA A 38 15.33 -39.68 14.91
CA ALA A 38 15.48 -38.44 14.16
C ALA A 38 15.48 -37.22 15.09
N ARG A 39 16.48 -36.34 14.94
CA ARG A 39 16.41 -34.99 15.47
C ARG A 39 15.27 -34.25 14.77
N THR A 40 14.43 -33.55 15.53
CA THR A 40 13.52 -32.54 14.99
C THR A 40 14.33 -31.50 14.21
N SER A 41 14.01 -31.34 12.93
CA SER A 41 14.72 -30.39 12.07
C SER A 41 14.33 -28.97 12.45
N LEU A 42 15.22 -28.29 13.19
CA LEU A 42 15.19 -26.83 13.29
C LEU A 42 15.22 -26.25 11.87
N ILE A 43 14.24 -25.40 11.55
CA ILE A 43 14.14 -24.74 10.25
C ILE A 43 15.38 -23.81 10.13
N PRO A 44 16.10 -23.81 8.99
CA PRO A 44 17.22 -22.90 8.79
C PRO A 44 16.80 -21.44 8.98
N PRO A 45 17.61 -20.61 9.67
CA PRO A 45 17.29 -19.19 9.83
C PRO A 45 17.30 -18.50 8.47
N ARG A 46 16.13 -18.01 8.03
CA ARG A 46 16.00 -17.31 6.74
C ARG A 46 16.87 -16.06 6.72
N LYS A 47 17.42 -15.73 5.55
CA LYS A 47 18.14 -14.46 5.33
C LYS A 47 17.17 -13.29 5.51
N THR A 48 17.57 -12.29 6.31
CA THR A 48 16.74 -11.13 6.70
C THR A 48 17.25 -9.81 6.10
N GLY A 49 16.53 -8.72 6.37
CA GLY A 49 16.89 -7.36 5.97
C GLY A 49 16.79 -7.06 4.47
N LEU A 50 17.17 -5.83 4.11
CA LEU A 50 17.03 -5.25 2.77
C LEU A 50 17.63 -6.11 1.64
N ALA A 51 18.74 -6.80 1.90
CA ALA A 51 19.41 -7.64 0.91
C ALA A 51 18.55 -8.84 0.48
N ALA A 52 17.84 -9.46 1.43
CA ALA A 52 16.91 -10.55 1.16
C ALA A 52 15.60 -10.03 0.54
N GLN A 53 15.05 -8.93 1.04
CA GLN A 53 13.82 -8.33 0.53
C GLN A 53 13.93 -7.92 -0.96
N LEU A 54 15.08 -7.37 -1.37
CA LEU A 54 15.35 -7.05 -2.78
C LEU A 54 15.56 -8.31 -3.67
N ALA A 55 16.04 -9.41 -3.09
CA ALA A 55 16.16 -10.70 -3.79
C ALA A 55 14.80 -11.38 -3.97
N ASP A 56 13.97 -11.39 -2.93
CA ASP A 56 12.62 -11.95 -2.93
C ASP A 56 11.71 -11.22 -3.95
N LYS A 57 11.88 -9.89 -4.08
CA LYS A 57 11.27 -9.04 -5.11
C LYS A 57 11.55 -9.54 -6.53
N GLU A 58 12.81 -9.89 -6.86
CA GLU A 58 13.17 -10.44 -8.18
C GLU A 58 12.65 -11.87 -8.39
N ASN A 59 12.46 -12.66 -7.33
CA ASN A 59 11.74 -13.94 -7.42
C ASN A 59 10.23 -13.77 -7.63
N LEU A 60 9.57 -12.79 -7.00
CA LEU A 60 8.16 -12.46 -7.26
C LEU A 60 7.93 -11.97 -8.70
N LYS A 61 8.84 -11.15 -9.23
CA LYS A 61 8.86 -10.70 -10.63
C LYS A 61 8.97 -11.87 -11.60
N SER A 62 9.94 -12.76 -11.35
CA SER A 62 10.17 -13.96 -12.16
C SER A 62 8.97 -14.93 -12.12
N LEU A 63 8.31 -15.06 -10.96
CA LEU A 63 7.06 -15.81 -10.82
C LEU A 63 5.93 -15.18 -11.64
N GLY A 64 5.73 -13.87 -11.55
CA GLY A 64 4.68 -13.15 -12.28
C GLY A 64 4.81 -13.31 -13.79
N GLN A 65 6.03 -13.16 -14.32
CA GLN A 65 6.34 -13.40 -15.72
C GLN A 65 6.02 -14.84 -16.16
N LYS A 66 6.47 -15.85 -15.39
CA LYS A 66 6.22 -17.27 -15.71
C LYS A 66 4.72 -17.63 -15.61
N LEU A 67 3.97 -17.03 -14.68
CA LEU A 67 2.51 -17.19 -14.59
C LEU A 67 1.76 -16.54 -15.77
N GLN A 68 2.17 -15.36 -16.22
CA GLN A 68 1.62 -14.73 -17.43
C GLN A 68 1.89 -15.56 -18.68
N GLN A 69 3.09 -16.14 -18.81
CA GLN A 69 3.43 -17.05 -19.92
C GLN A 69 2.55 -18.31 -19.92
N ILE A 70 2.27 -18.90 -18.75
CA ILE A 70 1.34 -20.04 -18.63
C ILE A 70 -0.08 -19.63 -19.01
N ALA A 71 -0.58 -18.48 -18.53
CA ALA A 71 -1.92 -17.99 -18.87
C ALA A 71 -2.09 -17.76 -20.39
N ALA A 72 -1.13 -17.09 -21.02
CA ALA A 72 -1.12 -16.85 -22.46
C ALA A 72 -1.04 -18.15 -23.28
N LYS A 73 -0.29 -19.16 -22.80
CA LYS A 73 -0.15 -20.47 -23.47
C LYS A 73 -1.39 -21.35 -23.36
N LEU A 74 -2.16 -21.25 -22.26
CA LEU A 74 -3.32 -22.12 -22.01
C LEU A 74 -4.66 -21.52 -22.49
N GLY A 75 -4.75 -20.21 -22.76
CA GLY A 75 -5.98 -19.55 -23.19
C GLY A 75 -7.06 -19.46 -22.10
N GLU A 76 -8.21 -18.86 -22.41
CA GLU A 76 -9.26 -18.60 -21.41
C GLU A 76 -9.98 -19.88 -20.92
N GLU A 77 -10.15 -20.89 -21.79
CA GLU A 77 -10.83 -22.16 -21.50
C GLU A 77 -9.93 -23.20 -20.76
N ALA A 78 -8.82 -22.74 -20.19
CA ALA A 78 -7.81 -23.56 -19.53
C ALA A 78 -8.39 -24.45 -18.41
N GLN A 79 -8.32 -25.78 -18.61
CA GLN A 79 -8.81 -26.76 -17.66
C GLN A 79 -7.96 -26.82 -16.38
N PRO A 80 -8.56 -27.02 -15.19
CA PRO A 80 -7.83 -27.03 -13.91
C PRO A 80 -6.64 -28.01 -13.85
N SER A 81 -6.78 -29.18 -14.46
CA SER A 81 -5.70 -30.19 -14.54
C SER A 81 -4.53 -29.71 -15.39
N ALA A 82 -4.79 -29.02 -16.50
CA ALA A 82 -3.75 -28.44 -17.36
C ALA A 82 -3.04 -27.26 -16.66
N VAL A 83 -3.77 -26.44 -15.91
CA VAL A 83 -3.21 -25.36 -15.09
C VAL A 83 -2.28 -25.93 -14.01
N LEU A 84 -2.75 -26.89 -13.21
CA LEU A 84 -1.92 -27.52 -12.15
C LEU A 84 -0.70 -28.23 -12.74
N ALA A 85 -0.85 -28.96 -13.84
CA ALA A 85 0.28 -29.59 -14.53
C ALA A 85 1.30 -28.55 -15.04
N ALA A 86 0.87 -27.38 -15.51
CA ALA A 86 1.78 -26.31 -15.92
C ALA A 86 2.57 -25.71 -14.73
N LEU A 87 1.92 -25.52 -13.56
CA LEU A 87 2.57 -25.04 -12.33
C LEU A 87 3.56 -26.06 -11.74
N GLY A 88 3.22 -27.34 -11.77
CA GLY A 88 4.06 -28.43 -11.28
C GLY A 88 5.30 -28.68 -12.16
N ASN A 89 5.20 -28.48 -13.47
CA ASN A 89 6.32 -28.73 -14.40
C ASN A 89 7.17 -27.48 -14.74
N THR A 90 6.78 -26.27 -14.31
CA THR A 90 7.52 -25.04 -14.61
C THR A 90 8.44 -24.66 -13.44
N PRO A 91 9.78 -24.59 -13.62
CA PRO A 91 10.71 -24.19 -12.56
C PRO A 91 10.77 -22.67 -12.36
N LEU A 92 11.08 -22.24 -11.14
CA LEU A 92 11.40 -20.89 -10.70
C LEU A 92 12.76 -20.92 -9.99
N ASP A 93 13.70 -20.23 -10.60
CA ASP A 93 15.09 -20.15 -10.17
C ASP A 93 15.20 -19.12 -9.03
N ILE A 94 15.76 -19.53 -7.90
CA ILE A 94 15.74 -18.77 -6.65
C ILE A 94 16.98 -17.89 -6.55
N HIS A 95 16.79 -16.62 -6.19
CA HIS A 95 17.89 -15.67 -6.16
C HIS A 95 18.82 -16.00 -4.98
N PRO A 96 20.16 -16.11 -5.15
CA PRO A 96 21.05 -16.59 -4.08
C PRO A 96 21.01 -15.79 -2.76
N GLY A 97 20.62 -14.51 -2.85
CA GLY A 97 20.41 -13.63 -1.69
C GLY A 97 19.02 -13.71 -1.02
N SER A 98 18.07 -14.48 -1.58
CA SER A 98 16.67 -14.57 -1.14
C SER A 98 16.53 -15.16 0.26
N SER A 99 15.49 -14.74 0.99
CA SER A 99 15.08 -15.38 2.26
C SER A 99 14.67 -16.84 2.08
N TYR A 100 14.27 -17.25 0.87
CA TYR A 100 13.91 -18.62 0.50
C TYR A 100 15.11 -19.49 0.12
N ALA A 101 16.28 -18.91 -0.21
CA ALA A 101 17.37 -19.61 -0.91
C ALA A 101 17.92 -20.86 -0.18
N GLU A 102 17.96 -20.84 1.15
CA GLU A 102 18.48 -21.97 1.95
C GLU A 102 17.47 -23.10 2.11
N GLU A 103 16.17 -22.79 2.01
CA GLU A 103 15.07 -23.76 2.16
C GLU A 103 14.56 -24.28 0.80
N ALA A 104 14.85 -23.55 -0.29
CA ALA A 104 14.47 -23.86 -1.66
C ALA A 104 15.63 -24.42 -2.51
N GLY A 105 16.88 -24.15 -2.14
CA GLY A 105 18.02 -24.37 -3.02
C GLY A 105 18.01 -23.43 -4.23
N GLY A 106 18.56 -23.87 -5.36
CA GLY A 106 18.74 -23.03 -6.55
C GLY A 106 17.50 -22.85 -7.43
N SER A 107 16.54 -23.79 -7.44
CA SER A 107 15.34 -23.72 -8.27
C SER A 107 14.25 -24.68 -7.77
N VAL A 108 12.98 -24.26 -7.82
CA VAL A 108 11.80 -25.04 -7.36
C VAL A 108 10.62 -24.87 -8.32
N THR A 109 9.62 -25.76 -8.31
CA THR A 109 8.44 -25.61 -9.19
C THR A 109 7.56 -24.43 -8.79
N LEU A 110 6.80 -23.83 -9.72
CA LEU A 110 5.88 -22.73 -9.39
C LEU A 110 4.86 -23.17 -8.35
N GLU A 111 4.36 -24.41 -8.46
CA GLU A 111 3.49 -25.03 -7.45
C GLU A 111 4.14 -24.99 -6.06
N THR A 112 5.39 -25.46 -5.95
CA THR A 112 6.13 -25.47 -4.68
C THR A 112 6.29 -24.06 -4.14
N PHE A 113 6.63 -23.09 -4.99
CA PHE A 113 6.87 -21.72 -4.55
C PHE A 113 5.60 -21.02 -4.04
N ILE A 114 4.51 -21.10 -4.81
CA ILE A 114 3.21 -20.51 -4.44
C ILE A 114 2.70 -21.13 -3.13
N LYS A 115 2.73 -22.46 -3.02
CA LYS A 115 2.13 -23.21 -1.90
C LYS A 115 2.99 -23.22 -0.64
N LYS A 116 4.31 -23.37 -0.75
CA LYS A 116 5.23 -23.54 0.38
C LYS A 116 5.84 -22.21 0.85
N PHE A 117 6.31 -21.37 -0.06
CA PHE A 117 7.04 -20.15 0.30
C PHE A 117 6.16 -18.91 0.40
N LEU A 118 5.14 -18.77 -0.46
CA LEU A 118 4.15 -17.69 -0.38
C LEU A 118 2.93 -18.04 0.48
N GLY A 119 2.68 -19.33 0.77
CA GLY A 119 1.53 -19.80 1.55
C GLY A 119 0.18 -19.59 0.85
N LEU A 120 0.17 -19.44 -0.48
CA LEU A 120 -1.01 -19.11 -1.27
C LEU A 120 -1.69 -20.35 -1.88
N PRO A 121 -3.01 -20.32 -2.11
CA PRO A 121 -3.68 -21.35 -2.89
C PRO A 121 -3.18 -21.35 -4.34
N LEU A 122 -3.09 -22.55 -4.94
CA LEU A 122 -2.73 -22.70 -6.34
C LEU A 122 -3.87 -22.19 -7.24
N PRO A 123 -3.60 -21.38 -8.27
CA PRO A 123 -4.61 -21.01 -9.25
C PRO A 123 -5.02 -22.23 -10.07
N SER A 124 -6.31 -22.35 -10.40
CA SER A 124 -6.90 -23.48 -11.11
C SER A 124 -7.70 -23.07 -12.35
N SER A 125 -7.58 -21.82 -12.81
CA SER A 125 -8.22 -21.29 -14.02
C SER A 125 -7.44 -20.10 -14.60
N HIS A 126 -7.71 -19.71 -15.84
CA HIS A 126 -7.07 -18.55 -16.48
C HIS A 126 -7.24 -17.24 -15.67
N VAL A 127 -8.43 -17.02 -15.10
CA VAL A 127 -8.72 -15.83 -14.27
C VAL A 127 -7.89 -15.84 -12.98
N GLN A 128 -7.70 -17.00 -12.35
CA GLN A 128 -6.86 -17.11 -11.16
C GLN A 128 -5.36 -17.01 -11.48
N LEU A 129 -4.91 -17.55 -12.61
CA LEU A 129 -3.54 -17.40 -13.10
C LEU A 129 -3.20 -15.93 -13.36
N THR A 130 -4.03 -15.22 -14.15
CA THR A 130 -3.82 -13.81 -14.49
C THR A 130 -3.97 -12.89 -13.28
N GLY A 131 -4.91 -13.20 -12.37
CA GLY A 131 -5.04 -12.52 -11.08
C GLY A 131 -3.78 -12.65 -10.22
N LEU A 132 -3.31 -13.88 -9.98
CA LEU A 132 -2.10 -14.12 -9.18
C LEU A 132 -0.86 -13.50 -9.84
N ALA A 133 -0.70 -13.62 -11.16
CA ALA A 133 0.38 -12.99 -11.91
C ALA A 133 0.40 -11.47 -11.69
N SER A 134 -0.77 -10.81 -11.82
CA SER A 134 -0.92 -9.38 -11.56
C SER A 134 -0.56 -9.02 -10.10
N THR A 135 -1.01 -9.80 -9.11
CA THR A 135 -0.69 -9.57 -7.70
C THR A 135 0.80 -9.72 -7.38
N VAL A 136 1.48 -10.76 -7.88
CA VAL A 136 2.92 -10.96 -7.59
C VAL A 136 3.79 -10.00 -8.39
N THR A 137 3.41 -9.64 -9.62
CA THR A 137 4.07 -8.57 -10.38
C THR A 137 3.91 -7.22 -9.69
N SER A 138 2.70 -6.90 -9.17
CA SER A 138 2.46 -5.71 -8.34
C SER A 138 3.40 -5.66 -7.14
N ARG A 139 3.46 -6.73 -6.34
CA ARG A 139 4.37 -6.84 -5.19
C ARG A 139 5.85 -6.77 -5.59
N SER A 140 6.19 -7.23 -6.79
CA SER A 140 7.55 -7.08 -7.32
C SER A 140 7.91 -5.66 -7.76
N MET A 141 6.94 -4.74 -7.87
CA MET A 141 7.20 -3.32 -8.13
C MET A 141 7.46 -2.54 -6.83
N GLU A 142 6.79 -2.90 -5.74
CA GLU A 142 6.94 -2.30 -4.40
C GLU A 142 8.39 -2.25 -3.92
N ASN A 143 8.80 -1.16 -3.29
CA ASN A 143 10.16 -0.96 -2.78
C ASN A 143 10.22 -1.31 -1.29
N PRO A 144 11.13 -2.19 -0.81
CA PRO A 144 11.24 -2.53 0.62
C PRO A 144 11.53 -1.33 1.55
N LEU A 145 11.99 -0.20 0.99
CA LEU A 145 12.26 1.07 1.66
C LEU A 145 11.18 2.14 1.41
N GLY A 146 9.99 1.72 0.95
CA GLY A 146 8.89 2.61 0.59
C GLY A 146 9.29 3.65 -0.44
N ASN A 147 8.74 4.87 -0.31
CA ASN A 147 9.01 6.00 -1.21
C ASN A 147 10.42 6.62 -1.06
N LEU A 148 11.36 5.91 -0.42
CA LEU A 148 12.75 6.32 -0.18
C LEU A 148 12.94 7.55 0.73
N SER A 149 11.90 8.09 1.36
CA SER A 149 12.06 9.22 2.31
C SER A 149 12.40 8.78 3.74
N GLY A 150 12.35 7.47 4.03
CA GLY A 150 12.63 6.90 5.35
C GLY A 150 11.76 7.50 6.45
N ALA A 151 12.39 8.03 7.50
CA ALA A 151 11.70 8.63 8.64
C ALA A 151 10.84 9.88 8.31
N LEU A 152 11.02 10.48 7.12
CA LEU A 152 10.16 11.58 6.64
C LEU A 152 8.83 11.11 6.03
N SER A 153 8.71 9.80 5.76
CA SER A 153 7.53 9.16 5.15
C SER A 153 6.73 8.25 6.09
N TRP A 154 7.14 8.11 7.35
CA TRP A 154 6.34 7.40 8.36
C TRP A 154 4.94 8.02 8.48
N PRO A 155 3.89 7.23 8.84
CA PRO A 155 2.51 7.71 8.93
C PRO A 155 2.38 9.00 9.74
N VAL A 156 3.08 9.06 10.88
CA VAL A 156 3.38 10.31 11.57
C VAL A 156 4.89 10.58 11.39
N PRO A 157 5.28 11.54 10.54
CA PRO A 157 6.69 11.82 10.25
C PRO A 157 7.35 12.62 11.38
N LEU A 158 8.68 12.66 11.38
CA LEU A 158 9.48 13.49 12.30
C LEU A 158 8.97 14.94 12.36
N SER A 159 8.83 15.49 13.57
CA SER A 159 8.52 16.91 13.80
C SER A 159 9.63 17.83 13.27
N GLU A 160 9.36 19.13 13.12
CA GLU A 160 10.37 20.08 12.64
C GLU A 160 11.64 20.09 13.50
N ASP A 161 11.51 19.97 14.82
CA ASP A 161 12.67 19.94 15.73
C ASP A 161 13.43 18.62 15.64
N GLU A 162 12.75 17.49 15.42
CA GLU A 162 13.41 16.22 15.15
C GLU A 162 14.11 16.20 13.79
N GLN A 163 13.54 16.85 12.77
CA GLN A 163 14.19 17.05 11.48
C GLN A 163 15.43 17.95 11.63
N ARG A 164 15.33 19.08 12.34
CA ARG A 164 16.47 19.95 12.68
C ARG A 164 17.55 19.18 13.44
N ARG A 165 17.18 18.36 14.43
CA ARG A 165 18.08 17.48 15.20
C ARG A 165 18.77 16.44 14.33
N LEU A 166 18.01 15.64 13.56
CA LEU A 166 18.55 14.62 12.65
C LEU A 166 19.51 15.23 11.62
N ARG A 167 19.12 16.38 11.04
CA ARG A 167 19.95 17.13 10.10
C ARG A 167 21.25 17.64 10.73
N ASN A 168 21.18 18.13 11.97
CA ASN A 168 22.37 18.60 12.69
C ASN A 168 23.29 17.45 13.09
N ILE A 169 22.76 16.31 13.56
CA ILE A 169 23.58 15.10 13.81
C ILE A 169 24.26 14.66 12.51
N THR A 170 23.51 14.60 11.40
CA THR A 170 24.02 14.23 10.08
C THR A 170 25.21 15.12 9.65
N LEU A 171 25.11 16.45 9.79
CA LEU A 171 26.21 17.39 9.44
C LEU A 171 27.50 17.16 10.24
N ASN A 172 27.39 16.66 11.46
CA ASN A 172 28.51 16.41 12.38
C ASN A 172 29.03 14.96 12.31
N GLN A 173 28.68 14.19 11.28
CA GLN A 173 29.18 12.84 11.10
C GLN A 173 30.68 12.84 10.73
N GLU A 174 31.44 12.03 11.46
CA GLU A 174 32.85 11.74 11.24
C GLU A 174 33.02 10.50 10.34
N HIS A 175 34.21 10.34 9.76
CA HIS A 175 34.56 9.09 9.11
C HIS A 175 34.91 8.03 10.17
N ALA A 176 34.54 6.76 9.94
CA ALA A 176 34.71 5.67 10.92
C ALA A 176 36.17 5.35 11.29
N LEU A 177 37.16 5.92 10.58
CA LEU A 177 38.59 5.80 10.89
C LEU A 177 39.22 7.12 11.42
N GLY A 178 38.43 8.21 11.57
CA GLY A 178 38.90 9.51 12.09
C GLY A 178 39.92 10.26 11.23
N ASP A 179 40.24 9.75 10.03
CA ASP A 179 41.34 10.17 9.14
C ASP A 179 40.91 11.13 8.01
N LYS A 180 39.61 11.40 7.87
CA LYS A 180 39.01 12.14 6.75
C LYS A 180 38.13 13.30 7.24
N PRO A 181 37.90 14.32 6.38
CA PRO A 181 37.05 15.47 6.70
C PRO A 181 35.65 15.09 7.20
N LEU A 182 35.10 15.93 8.08
CA LEU A 182 33.69 15.86 8.54
C LEU A 182 32.73 15.95 7.34
N LEU A 183 31.49 15.46 7.50
CA LEU A 183 30.48 15.61 6.45
C LEU A 183 30.33 17.08 6.00
N MET A 184 30.26 18.02 6.95
CA MET A 184 30.13 19.47 6.66
C MET A 184 31.30 20.04 5.81
N GLN A 185 32.43 19.34 5.74
CA GLN A 185 33.61 19.71 4.95
C GLN A 185 33.62 19.03 3.57
N THR A 186 32.71 18.09 3.31
CA THR A 186 32.61 17.35 2.06
C THR A 186 31.70 18.07 1.06
N LYS A 187 32.30 18.68 0.02
CA LYS A 187 31.56 19.29 -1.08
C LYS A 187 30.72 18.22 -1.80
N GLY A 188 29.40 18.40 -1.84
CA GLY A 188 28.46 17.45 -2.42
C GLY A 188 27.66 16.60 -1.41
N GLY A 189 27.85 16.85 -0.10
CA GLY A 189 26.98 16.33 0.96
C GLY A 189 27.05 14.80 1.14
N VAL A 190 25.98 14.20 1.67
CA VAL A 190 25.99 12.80 2.12
C VAL A 190 26.24 11.81 0.98
N LEU A 191 25.65 12.03 -0.19
CA LEU A 191 25.84 11.14 -1.34
C LEU A 191 27.32 11.07 -1.75
N GLU A 192 28.00 12.22 -1.77
CA GLU A 192 29.41 12.28 -2.12
C GLU A 192 30.32 11.73 -1.01
N PHE A 193 30.00 12.01 0.26
CA PHE A 193 30.70 11.45 1.41
C PHE A 193 30.65 9.92 1.42
N LEU A 194 29.49 9.32 1.14
CA LEU A 194 29.36 7.86 1.01
C LEU A 194 30.13 7.32 -0.21
N ARG A 195 30.06 8.00 -1.36
CA ARG A 195 30.80 7.62 -2.58
C ARG A 195 32.32 7.60 -2.37
N TYR A 196 32.88 8.54 -1.62
CA TYR A 196 34.33 8.58 -1.35
C TYR A 196 34.85 7.44 -0.46
N GLN A 197 33.99 6.74 0.29
CA GLN A 197 34.44 5.60 1.12
C GLN A 197 34.35 4.25 0.40
N GLN A 198 33.41 4.09 -0.54
CA GLN A 198 33.39 2.98 -1.49
C GLN A 198 33.08 3.51 -2.90
N PRO A 199 34.12 3.73 -3.74
CA PRO A 199 33.95 4.21 -5.10
C PRO A 199 33.13 3.24 -5.96
N ILE A 200 31.84 3.54 -6.10
CA ILE A 200 30.98 2.92 -7.11
C ILE A 200 31.34 3.53 -8.46
N THR A 201 31.67 2.69 -9.44
CA THR A 201 31.86 3.13 -10.83
C THR A 201 30.54 3.66 -11.37
N THR A 202 30.47 4.95 -11.71
CA THR A 202 29.25 5.61 -12.21
C THR A 202 29.43 6.10 -13.65
N GLY A 203 28.73 5.47 -14.60
CA GLY A 203 28.61 5.91 -15.98
C GLY A 203 27.35 6.78 -16.22
N PRO A 204 27.30 7.60 -17.30
CA PRO A 204 26.15 8.47 -17.59
C PRO A 204 24.81 7.76 -17.86
N GLN A 205 24.88 6.46 -18.15
CA GLN A 205 23.80 5.52 -18.47
C GLN A 205 23.25 4.78 -17.23
N ASP A 206 23.89 4.91 -16.07
CA ASP A 206 23.60 4.06 -14.92
C ASP A 206 22.27 4.41 -14.23
N ASP A 207 21.60 3.36 -13.76
CA ASP A 207 20.30 3.44 -13.10
C ASP A 207 20.43 4.09 -11.70
N PRO A 208 19.87 5.29 -11.46
CA PRO A 208 20.06 6.02 -10.21
C PRO A 208 19.43 5.29 -9.01
N ALA A 209 18.41 4.46 -9.24
CA ALA A 209 17.82 3.63 -8.18
C ALA A 209 18.80 2.54 -7.72
N LYS A 210 19.53 1.93 -8.65
CA LYS A 210 20.56 0.92 -8.34
C LYS A 210 21.78 1.56 -7.66
N ILE A 211 22.22 2.73 -8.10
CA ILE A 211 23.32 3.47 -7.45
C ILE A 211 22.93 3.82 -6.00
N LEU A 212 21.73 4.36 -5.77
CA LEU A 212 21.23 4.66 -4.43
C LEU A 212 21.18 3.39 -3.55
N GLN A 213 20.62 2.28 -4.06
CA GLN A 213 20.56 1.01 -3.34
C GLN A 213 21.95 0.44 -3.01
N ALA A 214 22.95 0.65 -3.87
CA ALA A 214 24.33 0.27 -3.58
C ALA A 214 24.95 1.17 -2.50
N LEU A 215 24.81 2.50 -2.60
CA LEU A 215 25.34 3.46 -1.63
C LEU A 215 24.82 3.22 -0.21
N ILE A 216 23.50 3.08 -0.03
CA ILE A 216 22.89 2.88 1.30
C ILE A 216 23.22 1.51 1.92
N ARG A 217 23.66 0.54 1.11
CA ARG A 217 24.09 -0.80 1.55
C ARG A 217 25.59 -0.91 1.83
N THR A 218 26.37 0.16 1.63
CA THR A 218 27.79 0.19 2.02
C THR A 218 27.93 0.10 3.55
N PRO A 219 29.02 -0.47 4.10
CA PRO A 219 29.24 -0.54 5.54
C PRO A 219 29.22 0.83 6.22
N GLN A 220 29.79 1.86 5.59
CA GLN A 220 29.76 3.23 6.12
C GLN A 220 28.34 3.79 6.20
N ALA A 221 27.49 3.54 5.20
CA ALA A 221 26.10 3.99 5.22
C ALA A 221 25.30 3.33 6.33
N GLN A 222 25.51 2.03 6.58
CA GLN A 222 24.84 1.31 7.66
C GLN A 222 25.35 1.73 9.05
N LEU A 223 26.66 2.00 9.21
CA LEU A 223 27.21 2.58 10.44
C LEU A 223 26.64 3.99 10.72
N MET A 224 26.61 4.85 9.70
CA MET A 224 26.03 6.19 9.79
C MET A 224 24.53 6.14 10.13
N GLY A 225 23.76 5.29 9.45
CA GLY A 225 22.33 5.08 9.74
C GLY A 225 22.07 4.59 11.16
N LYS A 226 22.95 3.74 11.70
CA LYS A 226 22.86 3.24 13.07
C LYS A 226 23.14 4.35 14.09
N ASP A 227 24.21 5.12 13.93
CA ASP A 227 24.50 6.26 14.80
C ASP A 227 23.37 7.31 14.77
N LEU A 228 22.81 7.59 13.59
CA LEU A 228 21.63 8.46 13.44
C LEU A 228 20.42 7.90 14.21
N GLN A 229 20.13 6.59 14.11
CA GLN A 229 19.04 5.96 14.85
C GLN A 229 19.26 6.05 16.37
N GLU A 230 20.44 5.67 16.86
CA GLU A 230 20.77 5.64 18.29
C GLU A 230 20.74 7.06 18.89
N ARG A 231 21.31 8.06 18.20
CA ARG A 231 21.26 9.47 18.64
C ARG A 231 19.88 10.11 18.52
N MET A 232 18.98 9.55 17.70
CA MET A 232 17.55 9.90 17.65
C MET A 232 16.68 9.06 18.60
N GLN A 233 17.27 8.10 19.34
CA GLN A 233 16.59 7.20 20.28
C GLN A 233 15.50 6.33 19.62
N GLY A 234 15.65 6.06 18.32
CA GLY A 234 14.70 5.24 17.55
C GLY A 234 14.81 3.74 17.87
N LEU A 235 13.68 3.03 17.86
CA LEU A 235 13.64 1.58 18.01
C LEU A 235 14.47 0.88 16.92
N ALA A 236 15.18 -0.18 17.29
CA ALA A 236 15.87 -1.03 16.33
C ALA A 236 14.88 -1.96 15.62
N SER A 237 14.87 -1.91 14.28
CA SER A 237 14.06 -2.77 13.42
C SER A 237 14.77 -3.08 12.10
N ASP A 238 14.23 -4.00 11.31
CA ASP A 238 14.76 -4.40 9.99
C ASP A 238 14.93 -3.25 8.97
N SER A 239 14.36 -2.06 9.21
CA SER A 239 14.60 -0.86 8.39
C SER A 239 15.06 0.39 9.14
N SER A 240 14.99 0.46 10.48
CA SER A 240 15.25 1.69 11.26
C SER A 240 16.55 2.42 10.88
N VAL A 241 17.66 1.67 10.77
CA VAL A 241 18.98 2.15 10.32
C VAL A 241 18.91 2.85 8.97
N THR A 242 18.18 2.29 8.01
CA THR A 242 18.06 2.83 6.65
C THR A 242 17.02 3.96 6.59
N ASP A 243 15.98 3.90 7.43
CA ASP A 243 14.94 4.94 7.51
C ASP A 243 15.51 6.27 8.05
N TYR A 244 16.34 6.24 9.09
CA TYR A 244 17.06 7.42 9.57
C TYR A 244 18.15 7.90 8.60
N LEU A 245 18.85 6.98 7.92
CA LEU A 245 19.84 7.33 6.90
C LEU A 245 19.22 8.08 5.72
N LEU A 246 18.14 7.55 5.14
CA LEU A 246 17.45 8.15 3.99
C LEU A 246 16.88 9.53 4.34
N ALA A 247 16.26 9.66 5.52
CA ALA A 247 15.83 10.96 6.04
C ALA A 247 17.01 11.93 6.21
N GLY A 248 18.14 11.47 6.77
CA GLY A 248 19.37 12.24 6.92
C GLY A 248 19.92 12.75 5.59
N ILE A 249 19.99 11.90 4.55
CA ILE A 249 20.40 12.29 3.18
C ILE A 249 19.45 13.35 2.63
N THR A 250 18.14 13.10 2.69
CA THR A 250 17.11 14.00 2.15
C THR A 250 17.16 15.39 2.79
N LEU A 251 17.33 15.48 4.11
CA LEU A 251 17.43 16.77 4.81
C LEU A 251 18.75 17.55 4.55
N GLN A 252 19.77 16.93 3.94
CA GLN A 252 20.94 17.67 3.45
C GLN A 252 20.79 18.15 2.01
N LEU A 253 20.11 17.38 1.15
CA LEU A 253 19.75 17.81 -0.20
C LEU A 253 18.71 18.95 -0.15
N ASP A 254 17.71 18.81 0.74
CA ASP A 254 16.59 19.72 0.90
C ASP A 254 16.47 20.28 2.35
N PRO A 255 17.39 21.15 2.79
CA PRO A 255 17.20 21.94 4.01
C PRO A 255 16.02 22.92 3.91
N GLU A 256 15.64 23.33 2.70
CA GLU A 256 14.51 24.24 2.45
C GLU A 256 13.17 23.63 2.91
N SER A 257 13.04 22.30 2.88
CA SER A 257 11.90 21.56 3.44
C SER A 257 11.61 21.84 4.92
N ILE A 258 12.62 22.28 5.68
CA ILE A 258 12.50 22.69 7.10
C ILE A 258 12.35 24.21 7.23
N THR A 259 13.10 25.00 6.43
CA THR A 259 13.24 26.45 6.65
C THR A 259 12.27 27.31 5.86
N ALA A 260 11.79 26.82 4.72
CA ALA A 260 10.82 27.49 3.85
C ALA A 260 9.94 26.45 3.10
N PRO A 261 9.21 25.58 3.81
CA PRO A 261 8.42 24.52 3.21
C PRO A 261 7.39 25.06 2.22
N HIS A 262 7.36 24.47 1.02
CA HIS A 262 6.40 24.78 -0.04
C HIS A 262 5.85 23.46 -0.62
N ARG A 263 4.63 23.49 -1.18
CA ARG A 263 4.06 22.30 -1.86
C ARG A 263 4.82 22.00 -3.15
N ASP A 264 5.08 23.02 -3.96
CA ASP A 264 5.66 22.91 -5.31
C ASP A 264 7.20 22.85 -5.37
N LYS A 265 7.92 22.86 -4.24
CA LYS A 265 9.39 22.99 -4.21
C LYS A 265 10.09 21.81 -3.55
N ILE A 266 11.25 21.47 -4.10
CA ILE A 266 12.21 20.50 -3.56
C ILE A 266 13.64 21.04 -3.70
N ALA A 267 14.43 21.04 -2.63
CA ALA A 267 15.79 21.60 -2.57
C ALA A 267 15.90 23.05 -3.11
N GLY A 268 14.84 23.84 -2.91
CA GLY A 268 14.68 25.19 -3.46
C GLY A 268 14.31 25.28 -4.95
N PHE A 269 14.33 24.17 -5.70
CA PHE A 269 13.86 24.11 -7.09
C PHE A 269 12.33 24.13 -7.15
N ASP A 270 11.75 24.83 -8.12
CA ASP A 270 10.30 25.01 -8.26
C ASP A 270 9.74 24.14 -9.40
N LEU A 271 9.09 23.04 -9.05
CA LEU A 271 8.49 22.12 -10.01
C LEU A 271 7.35 22.78 -10.80
N ALA A 272 6.55 23.63 -10.14
CA ALA A 272 5.39 24.31 -10.70
C ALA A 272 5.72 25.58 -11.50
N SER A 273 7.00 25.98 -11.56
CA SER A 273 7.50 27.14 -12.31
C SER A 273 6.85 27.29 -13.70
N ASN A 274 6.49 28.52 -14.07
CA ASN A 274 5.88 28.80 -15.38
C ASN A 274 6.81 28.47 -16.57
N GLN A 275 8.11 28.31 -16.32
CA GLN A 275 9.10 27.86 -17.29
C GLN A 275 9.04 26.34 -17.55
N HIS A 276 8.28 25.58 -16.77
CA HIS A 276 8.08 24.12 -16.92
C HIS A 276 6.76 23.76 -17.60
N TRP A 277 5.78 24.67 -17.64
CA TRP A 277 4.48 24.41 -18.25
C TRP A 277 4.63 24.04 -19.73
N GLY A 278 3.93 22.99 -20.17
CA GLY A 278 3.99 22.51 -21.55
C GLY A 278 5.23 21.67 -21.90
N LYS A 279 6.15 21.41 -20.94
CA LYS A 279 7.32 20.54 -21.13
C LYS A 279 7.07 19.10 -20.61
N PRO A 280 7.75 18.08 -21.18
CA PRO A 280 7.69 16.70 -20.68
C PRO A 280 8.50 16.54 -19.38
N ALA A 281 8.12 15.57 -18.55
CA ALA A 281 8.73 15.30 -17.23
C ALA A 281 10.26 15.23 -17.26
N SER A 282 10.85 14.54 -18.24
CA SER A 282 12.29 14.37 -18.40
C SER A 282 13.07 15.69 -18.37
N ALA A 283 12.58 16.72 -19.06
CA ALA A 283 13.23 18.04 -19.09
C ALA A 283 13.22 18.73 -17.71
N ILE A 284 12.27 18.42 -16.83
CA ILE A 284 12.24 18.94 -15.46
C ILE A 284 13.22 18.16 -14.58
N ILE A 285 13.39 16.84 -14.80
CA ILE A 285 14.35 15.99 -14.07
C ILE A 285 15.80 16.39 -14.40
N ASP A 286 16.09 16.67 -15.67
CA ASP A 286 17.40 17.18 -16.10
C ASP A 286 17.67 18.58 -15.51
N ASN A 287 16.67 19.48 -15.53
CA ASN A 287 16.79 20.81 -14.90
C ASN A 287 17.00 20.73 -13.38
N LEU A 288 16.30 19.82 -12.68
CA LEU A 288 16.50 19.55 -11.25
C LEU A 288 17.90 19.01 -10.99
N SER A 289 18.38 18.07 -11.81
CA SER A 289 19.73 17.51 -11.69
C SER A 289 20.79 18.61 -11.83
N ASN A 290 20.65 19.49 -12.82
CA ASN A 290 21.53 20.66 -13.01
C ASN A 290 21.44 21.63 -11.82
N TRP A 291 20.24 21.93 -11.31
CA TRP A 291 20.05 22.79 -10.13
C TRP A 291 20.75 22.24 -8.88
N LEU A 292 20.72 20.93 -8.64
CA LEU A 292 21.43 20.31 -7.51
C LEU A 292 22.96 20.47 -7.62
N ILE A 293 23.51 20.52 -8.83
CA ILE A 293 24.93 20.83 -9.09
C ILE A 293 25.19 22.33 -8.87
N ASP A 294 24.41 23.20 -9.50
CA ASP A 294 24.57 24.67 -9.44
C ASP A 294 24.43 25.24 -8.04
N LYS A 295 23.58 24.62 -7.20
CA LYS A 295 23.42 24.96 -5.77
C LYS A 295 24.37 24.20 -4.84
N GLY A 296 25.29 23.39 -5.39
CA GLY A 296 26.29 22.64 -4.63
C GLY A 296 25.71 21.58 -3.68
N LYS A 297 24.45 21.18 -3.89
CA LYS A 297 23.73 20.18 -3.06
C LYS A 297 24.36 18.80 -3.19
N THR A 298 24.86 18.47 -4.39
CA THR A 298 25.56 17.22 -4.67
C THR A 298 26.57 17.36 -5.83
N SER A 299 27.33 16.31 -6.13
CA SER A 299 28.29 16.27 -7.24
C SER A 299 27.61 16.01 -8.60
N PRO A 300 28.25 16.32 -9.74
CA PRO A 300 27.67 16.02 -11.07
C PRO A 300 27.33 14.54 -11.27
N GLU A 301 28.13 13.62 -10.72
CA GLU A 301 27.88 12.18 -10.85
C GLU A 301 26.74 11.69 -9.95
N MET A 302 26.52 12.35 -8.80
CA MET A 302 25.41 12.05 -7.87
C MET A 302 24.15 12.86 -8.15
N ALA A 303 24.17 13.82 -9.08
CA ALA A 303 23.04 14.70 -9.39
C ALA A 303 21.75 13.95 -9.73
N LYS A 304 21.83 12.97 -10.64
CA LYS A 304 20.70 12.10 -10.99
C LYS A 304 20.19 11.24 -9.82
N VAL A 305 21.10 10.85 -8.91
CA VAL A 305 20.77 10.05 -7.72
C VAL A 305 20.04 10.90 -6.67
N GLY A 306 20.50 12.14 -6.44
CA GLY A 306 19.83 13.12 -5.59
C GLY A 306 18.47 13.54 -6.15
N ALA A 307 18.37 13.79 -7.46
CA ALA A 307 17.10 14.08 -8.12
C ALA A 307 16.11 12.91 -8.00
N TYR A 308 16.55 11.67 -8.25
CA TYR A 308 15.75 10.46 -8.07
C TYR A 308 15.23 10.29 -6.63
N LEU A 309 16.10 10.49 -5.63
CA LEU A 309 15.73 10.39 -4.20
C LEU A 309 14.67 11.44 -3.81
N LEU A 310 14.87 12.70 -4.18
CA LEU A 310 13.93 13.79 -3.88
C LEU A 310 12.57 13.58 -4.57
N LEU A 311 12.57 13.18 -5.85
CA LEU A 311 11.34 12.94 -6.60
C LEU A 311 10.59 11.72 -6.08
N ALA A 312 11.26 10.62 -5.73
CA ALA A 312 10.61 9.42 -5.18
C ALA A 312 9.79 9.72 -3.92
N GLY A 313 10.30 10.63 -3.07
CA GLY A 313 9.63 11.02 -1.84
C GLY A 313 8.50 12.04 -2.00
N ARG A 314 8.62 12.97 -2.96
CA ARG A 314 7.78 14.19 -3.04
C ARG A 314 6.98 14.39 -4.32
N ALA A 315 7.43 13.86 -5.45
CA ALA A 315 6.76 13.97 -6.75
C ALA A 315 7.05 12.73 -7.63
N PRO A 316 6.62 11.53 -7.19
CA PRO A 316 6.99 10.27 -7.84
C PRO A 316 6.39 10.10 -9.24
N GLU A 317 5.42 10.93 -9.64
CA GLU A 317 4.91 10.98 -11.01
C GLU A 317 5.99 11.33 -12.06
N TYR A 318 7.04 12.06 -11.67
CA TYR A 318 8.19 12.31 -12.55
C TYR A 318 9.06 11.06 -12.77
N LEU A 319 8.93 10.03 -11.95
CA LEU A 319 9.71 8.79 -12.05
C LEU A 319 8.95 7.65 -12.74
N ILE A 320 7.76 7.93 -13.27
CA ILE A 320 6.97 6.99 -14.07
C ILE A 320 7.66 6.75 -15.41
N LYS A 321 7.68 5.49 -15.85
CA LYS A 321 8.29 5.09 -17.12
C LYS A 321 7.32 5.29 -18.28
N ASP A 322 7.88 5.53 -19.46
CA ASP A 322 7.15 5.56 -20.73
C ASP A 322 5.97 6.55 -20.75
N ILE A 323 6.14 7.71 -20.07
CA ILE A 323 5.19 8.83 -20.11
C ILE A 323 5.11 9.37 -21.55
N PRO A 324 3.94 9.39 -22.20
CA PRO A 324 3.78 9.93 -23.55
C PRO A 324 4.12 11.43 -23.62
N SER A 325 4.68 11.88 -24.75
CA SER A 325 5.08 13.28 -24.96
C SER A 325 3.93 14.30 -24.98
N SER A 326 2.68 13.82 -25.07
CA SER A 326 1.45 14.61 -24.87
C SER A 326 1.20 14.96 -23.40
N VAL A 327 1.71 14.15 -22.44
CA VAL A 327 1.48 14.30 -21.00
C VAL A 327 2.51 15.28 -20.41
N LYS A 328 2.24 16.58 -20.60
CA LYS A 328 3.12 17.70 -20.25
C LYS A 328 2.80 18.29 -18.88
N VAL A 329 3.81 18.81 -18.17
CA VAL A 329 3.62 19.48 -16.86
C VAL A 329 2.62 20.65 -17.00
N GLY A 330 1.61 20.68 -16.13
CA GLY A 330 0.52 21.66 -16.17
C GLY A 330 -0.63 21.35 -17.15
N SER A 331 -0.57 20.22 -17.87
CA SER A 331 -1.68 19.69 -18.66
C SER A 331 -2.76 19.05 -17.79
N ALA A 332 -3.96 18.82 -18.34
CA ALA A 332 -5.00 18.10 -17.61
C ALA A 332 -4.62 16.62 -17.38
N LEU A 333 -3.88 16.02 -18.30
CA LEU A 333 -3.37 14.65 -18.23
C LEU A 333 -2.29 14.50 -17.13
N TRP A 334 -1.47 15.54 -16.93
CA TRP A 334 -0.50 15.59 -15.85
C TRP A 334 -1.18 15.60 -14.48
N ALA A 335 -2.27 16.36 -14.32
CA ALA A 335 -3.06 16.32 -13.10
C ALA A 335 -3.67 14.93 -12.84
N GLN A 336 -4.16 14.23 -13.87
CA GLN A 336 -4.57 12.82 -13.75
C GLN A 336 -3.41 11.93 -13.28
N LEU A 337 -2.21 12.13 -13.82
CA LEU A 337 -1.02 11.33 -13.51
C LEU A 337 -0.53 11.55 -12.07
N THR A 338 -0.45 12.80 -11.59
CA THR A 338 -0.17 13.14 -10.18
C THR A 338 -1.18 12.49 -9.24
N ILE A 339 -2.48 12.57 -9.55
CA ILE A 339 -3.54 11.95 -8.72
C ILE A 339 -3.45 10.41 -8.75
N ALA A 340 -3.14 9.81 -9.90
CA ALA A 340 -2.96 8.37 -10.04
C ALA A 340 -1.74 7.86 -9.26
N ALA A 341 -0.61 8.57 -9.35
CA ALA A 341 0.58 8.29 -8.56
C ALA A 341 0.29 8.38 -7.05
N ALA A 342 -0.35 9.46 -6.60
CA ALA A 342 -0.71 9.66 -5.20
C ALA A 342 -1.66 8.58 -4.66
N LYS A 343 -2.61 8.09 -5.47
CA LYS A 343 -3.44 6.94 -5.12
C LYS A 343 -2.62 5.68 -4.84
N ILE A 344 -1.65 5.38 -5.70
CA ILE A 344 -0.81 4.17 -5.57
C ILE A 344 0.12 4.31 -4.36
N GLU A 345 0.81 5.44 -4.22
CA GLU A 345 1.75 5.67 -3.13
C GLU A 345 1.07 5.72 -1.75
N ALA A 346 -0.20 6.15 -1.68
CA ALA A 346 -0.97 6.12 -0.43
C ALA A 346 -1.34 4.70 0.06
N HIS A 347 -1.18 3.67 -0.77
CA HIS A 347 -1.52 2.27 -0.44
C HIS A 347 -0.31 1.32 -0.55
N THR A 348 0.60 1.60 -1.47
CA THR A 348 1.84 0.85 -1.74
C THR A 348 2.98 1.84 -2.01
N PRO A 349 3.63 2.40 -0.96
CA PRO A 349 4.70 3.38 -1.10
C PRO A 349 5.92 2.85 -1.87
N GLY A 350 6.55 3.69 -2.67
CA GLY A 350 7.72 3.39 -3.48
C GLY A 350 7.46 2.50 -4.70
N ARG A 351 6.19 2.30 -5.07
CA ARG A 351 5.81 1.43 -6.19
C ARG A 351 5.78 2.20 -7.51
N VAL A 352 5.39 3.47 -7.51
CA VAL A 352 5.24 4.28 -8.74
C VAL A 352 6.52 4.39 -9.58
N PRO A 353 7.73 4.61 -9.01
CA PRO A 353 8.99 4.58 -9.77
C PRO A 353 9.31 3.22 -10.42
N GLY A 354 8.61 2.15 -10.00
CA GLY A 354 8.66 0.84 -10.63
C GLY A 354 7.88 0.74 -11.95
N MET A 355 6.86 1.58 -12.14
CA MET A 355 5.74 1.36 -13.07
C MET A 355 5.82 2.22 -14.35
N THR A 356 5.15 1.73 -15.40
CA THR A 356 4.87 2.49 -16.63
C THR A 356 3.61 3.35 -16.50
N TYR A 357 3.47 4.34 -17.37
CA TYR A 357 2.29 5.21 -17.47
C TYR A 357 0.97 4.40 -17.62
N ALA A 358 0.98 3.30 -18.39
CA ALA A 358 -0.16 2.40 -18.51
C ALA A 358 -0.53 1.76 -17.16
N GLU A 359 0.45 1.16 -16.48
CA GLU A 359 0.24 0.45 -15.22
C GLU A 359 -0.26 1.38 -14.11
N VAL A 360 0.22 2.62 -14.09
CA VAL A 360 -0.22 3.63 -13.11
C VAL A 360 -1.70 3.98 -13.30
N LEU A 361 -2.15 4.27 -14.53
CA LEU A 361 -3.56 4.56 -14.77
C LEU A 361 -4.48 3.37 -14.46
N ILE A 362 -4.05 2.14 -14.76
CA ILE A 362 -4.82 0.91 -14.45
C ILE A 362 -4.92 0.69 -12.94
N ALA A 363 -3.80 0.77 -12.22
CA ALA A 363 -3.79 0.51 -10.78
C ALA A 363 -4.54 1.60 -10.00
N ALA A 364 -4.50 2.84 -10.45
CA ALA A 364 -5.20 3.96 -9.82
C ALA A 364 -6.74 3.94 -10.01
N GLU A 365 -7.29 3.21 -10.98
CA GLU A 365 -8.74 3.10 -11.19
C GLU A 365 -9.43 2.43 -9.98
N SER A 366 -8.85 1.33 -9.48
CA SER A 366 -9.44 0.52 -8.40
C SER A 366 -9.13 1.01 -6.98
N LEU A 367 -8.19 1.97 -6.83
CA LEU A 367 -7.79 2.49 -5.53
C LEU A 367 -8.69 3.66 -5.07
N PRO A 368 -9.08 3.71 -3.79
CA PRO A 368 -9.97 4.74 -3.27
C PRO A 368 -9.26 6.10 -3.17
N ALA A 369 -10.04 7.18 -3.28
CA ALA A 369 -9.54 8.56 -3.27
C ALA A 369 -9.69 9.26 -1.92
N ASN A 370 -10.10 8.54 -0.86
CA ASN A 370 -10.49 9.14 0.42
C ASN A 370 -9.33 9.49 1.36
N THR A 371 -8.08 9.08 1.07
CA THR A 371 -6.95 9.38 1.95
C THR A 371 -6.50 10.85 1.82
N TYR A 372 -6.02 11.43 2.92
CA TYR A 372 -5.49 12.80 3.01
C TYR A 372 -4.44 13.09 1.93
N ALA A 373 -3.58 12.11 1.64
CA ALA A 373 -2.53 12.21 0.62
C ALA A 373 -3.13 12.37 -0.79
N VAL A 374 -4.17 11.59 -1.13
CA VAL A 374 -4.86 11.73 -2.42
C VAL A 374 -5.65 13.04 -2.49
N GLN A 375 -6.32 13.44 -1.41
CA GLN A 375 -7.06 14.71 -1.36
C GLN A 375 -6.12 15.93 -1.51
N THR A 376 -4.93 15.90 -0.91
CA THR A 376 -3.89 16.94 -1.11
C THR A 376 -3.37 16.91 -2.54
N ALA A 377 -3.05 15.74 -3.11
CA ALA A 377 -2.61 15.65 -4.50
C ALA A 377 -3.68 16.13 -5.50
N GLN A 378 -4.96 15.85 -5.24
CA GLN A 378 -6.08 16.39 -6.02
C GLN A 378 -6.18 17.92 -5.90
N ARG A 379 -6.04 18.47 -4.70
CA ARG A 379 -6.00 19.93 -4.46
C ARG A 379 -4.86 20.57 -5.25
N ASP A 380 -3.63 20.08 -5.05
CA ASP A 380 -2.43 20.71 -5.59
C ASP A 380 -2.34 20.58 -7.11
N ALA A 381 -2.74 19.42 -7.67
CA ALA A 381 -2.86 19.23 -9.12
C ALA A 381 -3.92 20.15 -9.75
N LEU A 382 -5.05 20.37 -9.08
CA LEU A 382 -6.06 21.35 -9.51
C LEU A 382 -5.53 22.79 -9.39
N ILE A 383 -4.78 23.14 -8.34
CA ILE A 383 -4.17 24.47 -8.21
C ILE A 383 -3.20 24.73 -9.35
N LEU A 384 -2.26 23.80 -9.62
CA LEU A 384 -1.32 23.90 -10.74
C LEU A 384 -2.06 24.08 -12.07
N TRP A 385 -3.03 23.22 -12.38
CA TRP A 385 -3.80 23.31 -13.62
C TRP A 385 -4.63 24.61 -13.71
N GLY A 386 -5.25 25.04 -12.62
CA GLY A 386 -5.99 26.30 -12.55
C GLY A 386 -5.11 27.53 -12.83
N ILE A 387 -3.89 27.54 -12.29
CA ILE A 387 -2.89 28.58 -12.59
C ILE A 387 -2.46 28.50 -14.06
N THR A 388 -2.14 27.32 -14.61
CA THR A 388 -1.69 27.20 -16.02
C THR A 388 -2.77 27.62 -17.03
N ARG A 389 -4.06 27.65 -16.64
CA ARG A 389 -5.20 28.09 -17.47
C ARG A 389 -5.72 29.50 -17.15
N ASN A 390 -5.05 30.26 -16.28
CA ASN A 390 -5.50 31.59 -15.82
C ASN A 390 -6.89 31.58 -15.15
N LEU A 391 -7.25 30.46 -14.50
CA LEU A 391 -8.42 30.34 -13.63
C LEU A 391 -8.10 30.71 -12.18
N LEU A 392 -6.82 30.69 -11.82
CA LEU A 392 -6.27 31.14 -10.54
C LEU A 392 -5.11 32.12 -10.79
N SER A 393 -5.00 33.15 -9.96
CA SER A 393 -3.86 34.08 -9.98
C SER A 393 -2.58 33.38 -9.49
N PRO A 394 -1.40 33.60 -10.11
CA PRO A 394 -0.12 33.02 -9.66
C PRO A 394 0.44 33.55 -8.33
N HIS A 395 -0.37 34.17 -7.47
CA HIS A 395 0.10 34.78 -6.23
C HIS A 395 0.26 33.73 -5.11
N ASN A 396 1.21 33.98 -4.21
CA ASN A 396 1.54 33.07 -3.08
C ASN A 396 0.42 32.94 -2.02
N SER A 397 -0.71 33.63 -2.19
CA SER A 397 -1.89 33.52 -1.33
C SER A 397 -2.71 32.28 -1.69
N GLU A 398 -2.95 31.41 -0.71
CA GLU A 398 -3.61 30.13 -0.95
C GLU A 398 -5.05 30.27 -1.51
N PRO A 399 -5.43 29.54 -2.58
CA PRO A 399 -6.77 29.66 -3.18
C PRO A 399 -7.92 29.27 -2.24
N ALA A 400 -8.99 30.06 -2.30
CA ALA A 400 -10.20 29.86 -1.49
C ALA A 400 -11.00 28.61 -1.95
N PRO A 401 -11.80 27.99 -1.06
CA PRO A 401 -12.58 26.79 -1.38
C PRO A 401 -13.43 26.91 -2.65
N SER A 402 -14.12 28.04 -2.82
CA SER A 402 -14.99 28.31 -3.97
C SER A 402 -14.22 28.47 -5.29
N GLN A 403 -12.95 28.90 -5.25
CA GLN A 403 -12.10 28.98 -6.45
C GLN A 403 -11.65 27.57 -6.87
N ILE A 404 -11.29 26.72 -5.91
CA ILE A 404 -10.91 25.32 -6.19
C ILE A 404 -12.12 24.52 -6.70
N GLU A 405 -13.32 24.79 -6.18
CA GLU A 405 -14.58 24.23 -6.70
C GLU A 405 -14.79 24.61 -8.18
N GLN A 406 -14.65 25.90 -8.53
CA GLN A 406 -14.76 26.39 -9.91
C GLN A 406 -13.71 25.75 -10.82
N VAL A 407 -12.46 25.63 -10.35
CA VAL A 407 -11.39 24.97 -11.10
C VAL A 407 -11.66 23.47 -11.30
N ARG A 408 -12.23 22.77 -10.31
CA ARG A 408 -12.64 21.35 -10.48
C ARG A 408 -13.76 21.19 -11.51
N VAL A 409 -14.73 22.09 -11.53
CA VAL A 409 -15.81 22.09 -12.54
C VAL A 409 -15.23 22.37 -13.94
N ALA A 410 -14.34 23.37 -14.08
CA ALA A 410 -13.65 23.65 -15.33
C ALA A 410 -12.78 22.48 -15.80
N TYR A 411 -12.06 21.83 -14.87
CA TYR A 411 -11.23 20.66 -15.12
C TYR A 411 -12.05 19.47 -15.62
N ASN A 412 -13.13 19.09 -14.92
CA ASN A 412 -14.01 18.01 -15.34
C ASN A 412 -14.67 18.29 -16.72
N ASN A 413 -15.06 19.55 -16.98
CA ASN A 413 -15.56 19.97 -18.30
C ASN A 413 -14.49 19.90 -19.40
N HIS A 414 -13.23 20.21 -19.08
CA HIS A 414 -12.11 20.05 -20.00
C HIS A 414 -11.81 18.57 -20.27
N LEU A 415 -11.79 17.70 -19.25
CA LEU A 415 -11.63 16.24 -19.43
C LEU A 415 -12.75 15.64 -20.31
N LYS A 416 -13.99 16.07 -20.10
CA LYS A 416 -15.10 15.72 -20.98
C LYS A 416 -14.84 16.22 -22.41
N SER A 417 -14.37 17.45 -22.58
CA SER A 417 -14.03 18.00 -23.90
C SER A 417 -12.94 17.21 -24.61
N LEU A 418 -11.91 16.74 -23.90
CA LEU A 418 -10.87 15.86 -24.45
C LEU A 418 -11.44 14.47 -24.84
N THR A 419 -12.32 13.90 -24.02
CA THR A 419 -13.05 12.66 -24.32
C THR A 419 -13.92 12.80 -25.57
N ASP A 420 -14.65 13.91 -25.68
CA ASP A 420 -15.43 14.31 -26.86
C ASP A 420 -14.54 14.49 -28.10
N ILE A 421 -13.33 15.06 -27.97
CA ILE A 421 -12.38 15.24 -29.09
C ILE A 421 -11.89 13.88 -29.59
N SER A 422 -11.36 13.03 -28.70
CA SER A 422 -10.85 11.70 -29.02
C SER A 422 -11.92 10.87 -29.74
N SER A 423 -13.09 10.72 -29.11
CA SER A 423 -14.20 9.96 -29.69
C SER A 423 -14.73 10.52 -31.01
N SER A 424 -14.63 11.84 -31.25
CA SER A 424 -15.05 12.46 -32.52
C SER A 424 -14.01 12.27 -33.65
N ILE A 425 -12.71 12.29 -33.33
CA ILE A 425 -11.60 12.01 -34.27
C ILE A 425 -11.49 10.51 -34.61
N GLN A 426 -11.94 9.64 -33.71
CA GLN A 426 -11.94 8.19 -33.93
C GLN A 426 -13.14 7.69 -34.75
N VAL A 427 -14.10 8.54 -35.14
CA VAL A 427 -15.25 8.10 -35.97
C VAL A 427 -14.75 7.74 -37.38
N PRO A 428 -14.84 6.47 -37.81
CA PRO A 428 -14.38 6.08 -39.13
C PRO A 428 -15.26 6.69 -40.22
N ILE A 429 -14.65 7.16 -41.31
CA ILE A 429 -15.39 7.51 -42.52
C ILE A 429 -15.90 6.19 -43.13
N PRO A 430 -17.22 6.02 -43.33
CA PRO A 430 -17.77 4.75 -43.81
C PRO A 430 -17.31 4.46 -45.24
N ASN A 431 -17.22 3.17 -45.57
CA ASN A 431 -16.98 2.69 -46.92
C ASN A 431 -18.21 1.93 -47.42
N ARG A 432 -18.81 2.39 -48.51
CA ARG A 432 -20.07 1.83 -49.06
C ARG A 432 -19.92 0.37 -49.50
N THR A 433 -18.76 -0.02 -50.00
CA THR A 433 -18.44 -1.42 -50.39
C THR A 433 -18.28 -2.32 -49.16
N GLU A 434 -17.60 -1.84 -48.11
CA GLU A 434 -17.48 -2.61 -46.86
C GLU A 434 -18.86 -2.83 -46.21
N MET A 435 -19.71 -1.79 -46.18
CA MET A 435 -21.11 -1.89 -45.71
C MET A 435 -21.93 -2.90 -46.51
N ALA A 436 -21.79 -2.93 -47.84
CA ALA A 436 -22.48 -3.89 -48.70
C ALA A 436 -21.97 -5.33 -48.49
N LEU A 437 -20.65 -5.52 -48.43
CA LEU A 437 -20.03 -6.83 -48.16
C LEU A 437 -20.41 -7.38 -46.78
N ASP A 438 -20.46 -6.53 -45.75
CA ASP A 438 -20.83 -6.97 -44.39
C ASP A 438 -22.32 -7.29 -44.27
N CYS A 439 -23.18 -6.66 -45.06
CA CYS A 439 -24.56 -7.14 -45.21
C CYS A 439 -24.61 -8.52 -45.89
N LEU A 440 -23.92 -8.70 -47.02
CA LEU A 440 -23.93 -9.98 -47.75
C LEU A 440 -23.39 -11.14 -46.90
N LYS A 441 -22.36 -10.92 -46.08
CA LYS A 441 -21.86 -11.89 -45.08
C LYS A 441 -22.89 -12.21 -43.99
N ALA A 442 -23.76 -11.26 -43.63
CA ALA A 442 -24.76 -11.45 -42.58
C ALA A 442 -26.02 -12.20 -43.08
N GLU A 443 -26.44 -11.93 -44.32
CA GLU A 443 -27.60 -12.59 -44.96
C GLU A 443 -27.24 -13.96 -45.57
N PHE A 444 -26.00 -14.12 -46.04
CA PHE A 444 -25.50 -15.35 -46.68
C PHE A 444 -24.26 -15.90 -45.96
N PRO A 445 -24.33 -16.26 -44.67
CA PRO A 445 -23.17 -16.67 -43.87
C PRO A 445 -22.48 -17.96 -44.36
N ASP A 446 -23.21 -18.82 -45.07
CA ASP A 446 -22.68 -20.07 -45.66
C ASP A 446 -22.02 -19.86 -47.04
N VAL A 447 -21.98 -18.62 -47.55
CA VAL A 447 -21.34 -18.29 -48.84
C VAL A 447 -19.94 -17.74 -48.60
N ASP A 448 -18.96 -18.35 -49.26
CA ASP A 448 -17.56 -17.88 -49.31
C ASP A 448 -17.52 -16.38 -49.70
N PRO A 449 -16.95 -15.47 -48.88
CA PRO A 449 -16.93 -14.05 -49.17
C PRO A 449 -16.33 -13.67 -50.53
N ALA A 450 -15.41 -14.46 -51.08
CA ALA A 450 -14.83 -14.24 -52.42
C ALA A 450 -15.87 -14.39 -53.56
N VAL A 451 -17.04 -14.98 -53.28
CA VAL A 451 -18.15 -15.13 -54.24
C VAL A 451 -18.98 -13.86 -54.36
N PHE A 452 -19.02 -13.00 -53.33
CA PHE A 452 -19.85 -11.78 -53.36
C PHE A 452 -19.40 -10.77 -54.43
N GLU A 453 -18.11 -10.77 -54.76
CA GLU A 453 -17.48 -9.93 -55.78
C GLU A 453 -17.42 -10.60 -57.17
N ALA A 454 -17.83 -11.87 -57.29
CA ALA A 454 -17.76 -12.61 -58.55
C ALA A 454 -18.82 -12.09 -59.54
N ARG A 455 -18.36 -11.46 -60.65
CA ARG A 455 -19.20 -10.91 -61.73
C ARG A 455 -19.88 -11.99 -62.60
N VAL A 456 -20.79 -12.77 -62.02
CA VAL A 456 -21.40 -13.96 -62.63
C VAL A 456 -22.94 -13.93 -62.75
N LEU A 457 -23.58 -12.78 -62.50
CA LEU A 457 -25.05 -12.62 -62.53
C LEU A 457 -25.55 -11.82 -63.75
N ALA A 458 -26.52 -12.35 -64.50
CA ALA A 458 -27.19 -11.65 -65.60
C ALA A 458 -28.64 -11.25 -65.23
N LYS A 459 -29.08 -10.05 -65.63
CA LYS A 459 -30.45 -9.54 -65.41
C LYS A 459 -31.37 -10.06 -66.53
N ARG A 460 -32.24 -11.03 -66.25
CA ARG A 460 -33.19 -11.61 -67.23
C ARG A 460 -34.60 -11.06 -67.03
N TYR A 461 -35.25 -10.62 -68.11
CA TYR A 461 -36.69 -10.32 -68.12
C TYR A 461 -37.52 -11.62 -68.06
N THR A 462 -38.55 -11.64 -67.22
CA THR A 462 -39.38 -12.82 -66.93
C THR A 462 -40.88 -12.53 -66.97
N GLY A 463 -41.30 -11.35 -67.43
CA GLY A 463 -42.70 -11.04 -67.71
C GLY A 463 -43.12 -11.42 -69.13
N ASP A 464 -44.42 -11.39 -69.40
CA ASP A 464 -44.93 -11.60 -70.76
C ASP A 464 -44.59 -10.43 -71.70
N GLY A 465 -44.49 -10.74 -73.00
CA GLY A 465 -44.23 -9.76 -74.06
C GLY A 465 -42.78 -9.68 -74.54
N ARG A 466 -42.51 -8.73 -75.46
CA ARG A 466 -41.18 -8.53 -76.05
C ARG A 466 -40.25 -7.93 -75.00
N ALA A 467 -39.18 -8.65 -74.64
CA ALA A 467 -38.18 -8.15 -73.70
C ALA A 467 -37.57 -6.81 -74.17
N PRO A 468 -37.38 -5.83 -73.28
CA PRO A 468 -36.60 -4.64 -73.59
C PRO A 468 -35.12 -5.01 -73.83
N SER A 469 -34.37 -4.12 -74.48
CA SER A 469 -32.92 -4.29 -74.68
C SER A 469 -32.19 -4.42 -73.34
N GLY A 470 -31.85 -5.66 -72.96
CA GLY A 470 -31.21 -5.96 -71.69
C GLY A 470 -29.78 -5.42 -71.62
N ASP A 471 -29.36 -5.02 -70.43
CA ASP A 471 -27.96 -4.69 -70.14
C ASP A 471 -27.11 -5.98 -70.16
N PRO A 472 -26.14 -6.13 -71.09
CA PRO A 472 -25.38 -7.37 -71.23
C PRO A 472 -24.27 -7.53 -70.18
N ARG A 473 -24.07 -6.55 -69.28
CA ARG A 473 -22.98 -6.55 -68.29
C ARG A 473 -23.29 -7.46 -67.09
N MET A 474 -22.50 -8.52 -66.93
CA MET A 474 -22.57 -9.45 -65.80
C MET A 474 -22.21 -8.75 -64.48
N ARG A 475 -23.09 -8.82 -63.47
CA ARG A 475 -22.90 -8.22 -62.14
C ARG A 475 -22.37 -9.20 -61.11
N SER A 476 -21.77 -8.69 -60.04
CA SER A 476 -21.56 -9.41 -58.79
C SER A 476 -22.73 -9.21 -57.81
N MET A 477 -22.78 -9.96 -56.71
CA MET A 477 -23.79 -9.72 -55.65
C MET A 477 -23.57 -8.34 -55.00
N LEU A 478 -22.30 -7.95 -54.88
CA LEU A 478 -21.87 -6.63 -54.42
C LEU A 478 -22.33 -5.49 -55.35
N ASP A 479 -22.10 -5.59 -56.67
CA ASP A 479 -22.51 -4.56 -57.64
C ASP A 479 -24.00 -4.23 -57.51
N ILE A 480 -24.84 -5.26 -57.36
CA ILE A 480 -26.32 -5.11 -57.30
C ILE A 480 -26.74 -4.33 -56.05
N LEU A 481 -26.07 -4.55 -54.91
CA LEU A 481 -26.31 -3.78 -53.68
C LEU A 481 -25.77 -2.34 -53.77
N LEU A 482 -24.66 -2.14 -54.49
CA LEU A 482 -24.08 -0.82 -54.75
C LEU A 482 -24.84 -0.03 -55.83
N GLU A 483 -25.59 -0.68 -56.71
CA GLU A 483 -26.52 -0.04 -57.64
C GLU A 483 -27.80 0.44 -56.93
N GLY A 484 -28.24 -0.25 -55.86
CA GLY A 484 -29.41 0.13 -55.06
C GLY A 484 -30.77 -0.05 -55.76
N GLU A 485 -30.79 -0.51 -57.01
CA GLU A 485 -32.03 -0.85 -57.71
C GLU A 485 -32.66 -2.13 -57.15
N ARG A 486 -33.88 -2.03 -56.60
CA ARG A 486 -34.69 -3.20 -56.27
C ARG A 486 -35.05 -3.99 -57.52
N LEU A 487 -34.98 -5.31 -57.43
CA LEU A 487 -35.31 -6.23 -58.51
C LEU A 487 -36.83 -6.22 -58.79
N GLY A 488 -37.29 -5.44 -59.77
CA GLY A 488 -38.69 -5.41 -60.18
C GLY A 488 -39.26 -6.80 -60.51
N GLU A 489 -40.54 -7.02 -60.21
CA GLU A 489 -41.19 -8.35 -60.24
C GLU A 489 -41.02 -9.11 -61.57
N LYS A 490 -40.99 -8.38 -62.70
CA LYS A 490 -40.82 -8.92 -64.06
C LYS A 490 -39.36 -9.22 -64.44
N TYR A 491 -38.45 -9.26 -63.48
CA TYR A 491 -37.03 -9.58 -63.69
C TYR A 491 -36.53 -10.60 -62.66
N ALA A 492 -35.49 -11.37 -63.06
CA ALA A 492 -34.72 -12.22 -62.17
C ALA A 492 -33.23 -12.18 -62.54
N TRP A 493 -32.36 -12.18 -61.53
CA TRP A 493 -30.94 -12.48 -61.71
C TRP A 493 -30.75 -13.97 -61.95
N ILE A 494 -29.86 -14.34 -62.87
CA ILE A 494 -29.49 -15.72 -63.16
C ILE A 494 -27.97 -15.89 -63.17
N THR A 495 -27.49 -17.08 -62.82
CA THR A 495 -26.08 -17.46 -62.90
C THR A 495 -25.93 -18.96 -63.16
N ASN A 496 -24.75 -19.38 -63.63
CA ASN A 496 -24.31 -20.77 -63.71
C ASN A 496 -23.41 -21.16 -62.51
N ASP A 497 -23.01 -20.19 -61.66
CA ASP A 497 -22.18 -20.48 -60.48
C ASP A 497 -23.04 -21.05 -59.34
N LYS A 498 -22.78 -22.32 -59.00
CA LYS A 498 -23.52 -23.05 -57.98
C LYS A 498 -23.23 -22.57 -56.54
N ARG A 499 -22.23 -21.70 -56.34
CA ARG A 499 -21.90 -21.11 -55.03
C ARG A 499 -22.87 -20.00 -54.62
N ILE A 500 -23.61 -19.41 -55.57
CA ILE A 500 -24.58 -18.35 -55.28
C ILE A 500 -25.96 -18.98 -55.03
N PRO A 501 -26.61 -18.74 -53.86
CA PRO A 501 -27.96 -19.22 -53.55
C PRO A 501 -29.00 -18.37 -54.30
N ILE A 502 -29.04 -18.49 -55.63
CA ILE A 502 -29.69 -17.54 -56.55
C ILE A 502 -31.18 -17.30 -56.26
N THR A 503 -31.92 -18.30 -55.77
CA THR A 503 -33.33 -18.15 -55.36
C THR A 503 -33.48 -17.28 -54.10
N ALA A 504 -32.59 -17.42 -53.13
CA ALA A 504 -32.58 -16.60 -51.92
C ALA A 504 -32.10 -15.17 -52.24
N PHE A 505 -31.03 -15.03 -53.03
CA PHE A 505 -30.55 -13.72 -53.47
C PHE A 505 -31.60 -12.94 -54.29
N ASN A 506 -32.36 -13.61 -55.17
CA ASN A 506 -33.51 -13.00 -55.86
C ASN A 506 -34.70 -12.65 -54.94
N ARG A 507 -34.77 -13.19 -53.72
CA ARG A 507 -35.75 -12.74 -52.71
C ARG A 507 -35.22 -11.49 -52.02
N PHE A 508 -34.02 -11.57 -51.45
CA PHE A 508 -33.31 -10.49 -50.77
C PHE A 508 -33.25 -9.21 -51.63
N ALA A 509 -32.85 -9.31 -52.91
CA ALA A 509 -32.76 -8.18 -53.84
C ALA A 509 -34.11 -7.51 -54.22
N ARG A 510 -35.24 -7.94 -53.65
CA ARG A 510 -36.56 -7.29 -53.77
C ARG A 510 -37.00 -6.53 -52.52
N THR A 511 -36.30 -6.73 -51.41
CA THR A 511 -36.66 -6.18 -50.10
C THR A 511 -36.16 -4.73 -49.93
N GLU A 512 -36.36 -4.17 -48.74
CA GLU A 512 -35.67 -2.96 -48.28
C GLU A 512 -34.50 -3.29 -47.33
N GLU A 513 -34.21 -4.58 -47.14
CA GLU A 513 -33.19 -5.06 -46.22
C GLU A 513 -31.82 -4.73 -46.80
N CYS A 514 -31.02 -3.97 -46.04
CA CYS A 514 -29.77 -3.36 -46.49
C CYS A 514 -29.89 -2.37 -47.66
N ASP A 515 -30.71 -1.32 -47.55
CA ASP A 515 -30.44 -0.07 -48.29
C ASP A 515 -29.08 0.50 -47.85
N ILE A 516 -28.05 0.18 -48.63
CA ILE A 516 -26.69 0.65 -48.40
C ILE A 516 -26.55 2.14 -48.73
N THR A 517 -27.31 2.68 -49.70
CA THR A 517 -27.05 4.01 -50.26
C THR A 517 -27.59 5.13 -49.38
N ALA A 518 -28.81 5.03 -48.86
CA ALA A 518 -29.35 6.02 -47.91
C ALA A 518 -28.56 6.00 -46.60
N ASN A 519 -28.31 4.79 -46.07
CA ASN A 519 -27.58 4.56 -44.82
C ASN A 519 -26.12 5.04 -44.90
N PHE A 520 -25.44 4.83 -46.04
CA PHE A 520 -24.08 5.34 -46.26
C PHE A 520 -24.01 6.86 -46.20
N MET A 521 -24.94 7.59 -46.83
CA MET A 521 -24.88 9.06 -46.88
C MET A 521 -25.09 9.67 -45.48
N ASP A 522 -26.05 9.15 -44.70
CA ASP A 522 -26.29 9.55 -43.32
C ASP A 522 -25.07 9.29 -42.41
N GLN A 523 -24.48 8.10 -42.50
CA GLN A 523 -23.26 7.78 -41.74
C GLN A 523 -22.06 8.62 -42.18
N TYR A 524 -21.93 8.93 -43.48
CA TYR A 524 -20.85 9.74 -44.02
C TYR A 524 -20.94 11.19 -43.52
N GLU A 525 -22.12 11.82 -43.60
CA GLU A 525 -22.31 13.18 -43.11
C GLU A 525 -22.07 13.29 -41.59
N LYS A 526 -22.50 12.28 -40.82
CA LYS A 526 -22.21 12.17 -39.39
C LYS A 526 -20.72 11.99 -39.10
N ALA A 527 -20.01 11.17 -39.89
CA ALA A 527 -18.57 10.97 -39.75
C ALA A 527 -17.78 12.24 -40.08
N ILE A 528 -18.12 12.97 -41.15
CA ILE A 528 -17.47 14.25 -41.49
C ILE A 528 -17.76 15.32 -40.43
N ALA A 529 -18.98 15.40 -39.89
CA ALA A 529 -19.32 16.30 -38.80
C ALA A 529 -18.54 15.98 -37.51
N ALA A 530 -18.39 14.70 -37.17
CA ALA A 530 -17.58 14.26 -36.04
C ALA A 530 -16.08 14.58 -36.24
N GLN A 531 -15.50 14.21 -37.38
CA GLN A 531 -14.10 14.51 -37.70
C GLN A 531 -13.82 16.02 -37.62
N LYS A 532 -14.69 16.87 -38.18
CA LYS A 532 -14.59 18.33 -38.03
C LYS A 532 -14.58 18.78 -36.56
N LYS A 533 -15.51 18.29 -35.73
CA LYS A 533 -15.56 18.61 -34.29
C LYS A 533 -14.27 18.18 -33.59
N GLY A 534 -13.78 16.97 -33.89
CA GLY A 534 -12.55 16.41 -33.35
C GLY A 534 -11.32 17.22 -33.72
N HIS A 535 -11.04 17.42 -35.02
CA HIS A 535 -9.87 18.19 -35.48
C HIS A 535 -9.88 19.65 -35.00
N HIS A 536 -11.04 20.30 -34.93
CA HIS A 536 -11.17 21.65 -34.37
C HIS A 536 -10.77 21.69 -32.88
N GLY A 537 -11.34 20.79 -32.07
CA GLY A 537 -10.97 20.69 -30.66
C GLY A 537 -9.53 20.23 -30.43
N MET A 538 -8.96 19.44 -31.34
CA MET A 538 -7.55 19.06 -31.34
C MET A 538 -6.65 20.27 -31.50
N VAL A 539 -6.92 21.19 -32.45
CA VAL A 539 -6.13 22.44 -32.57
C VAL A 539 -6.23 23.28 -31.29
N LYS A 540 -7.43 23.40 -30.70
CA LYS A 540 -7.60 24.09 -29.41
C LYS A 540 -6.76 23.45 -28.29
N HIS A 541 -6.77 22.12 -28.19
CA HIS A 541 -5.97 21.37 -27.21
C HIS A 541 -4.48 21.60 -27.43
N LEU A 542 -3.99 21.38 -28.66
CA LEU A 542 -2.56 21.43 -28.95
C LEU A 542 -1.96 22.83 -28.73
N ILE A 543 -2.71 23.91 -29.03
CA ILE A 543 -2.32 25.29 -28.68
C ILE A 543 -2.33 25.49 -27.16
N GLY A 544 -3.36 24.96 -26.47
CA GLY A 544 -3.45 24.96 -25.01
C GLY A 544 -2.30 24.25 -24.29
N GLU A 545 -1.71 23.22 -24.90
CA GLU A 545 -0.56 22.47 -24.36
C GLU A 545 0.82 22.95 -24.84
N GLN A 546 0.93 24.15 -25.45
CA GLN A 546 2.23 24.75 -25.73
C GLN A 546 2.84 25.41 -24.47
N PRO A 547 4.18 25.60 -24.42
CA PRO A 547 4.82 26.40 -23.38
C PRO A 547 4.24 27.82 -23.29
N LEU A 548 4.34 28.47 -22.13
CA LEU A 548 3.68 29.76 -21.86
C LEU A 548 4.03 30.85 -22.89
N GLU A 549 5.30 30.97 -23.29
CA GLU A 549 5.72 31.99 -24.27
C GLU A 549 5.25 31.68 -25.70
N ASP A 550 5.15 30.40 -26.08
CA ASP A 550 4.55 30.00 -27.36
C ASP A 550 3.02 30.22 -27.35
N ARG A 551 2.36 30.00 -26.21
CA ARG A 551 0.96 30.37 -25.98
C ARG A 551 0.72 31.88 -26.08
N LYS A 552 1.61 32.72 -25.54
CA LYS A 552 1.60 34.18 -25.73
C LYS A 552 1.83 34.58 -27.19
N ASN A 553 2.67 33.85 -27.93
CA ASN A 553 2.88 34.10 -29.36
C ASN A 553 1.60 33.86 -30.17
N PHE A 554 0.87 32.79 -29.88
CA PHE A 554 -0.43 32.52 -30.49
C PHE A 554 -1.51 33.53 -30.09
N GLU A 555 -1.58 33.98 -28.82
CA GLU A 555 -2.64 34.90 -28.39
C GLU A 555 -2.36 36.37 -28.74
N PHE A 556 -1.11 36.84 -28.65
CA PHE A 556 -0.78 38.26 -28.78
C PHE A 556 -0.05 38.61 -30.09
N GLY A 557 0.84 37.75 -30.61
CA GLY A 557 1.61 38.04 -31.82
C GLY A 557 0.74 38.25 -33.08
N LYS A 558 1.25 38.99 -34.07
CA LYS A 558 0.70 39.00 -35.44
C LYS A 558 0.73 37.57 -36.00
N LEU A 559 -0.37 37.11 -36.59
CA LEU A 559 -0.47 35.77 -37.19
C LEU A 559 -0.41 35.83 -38.71
N GLU A 560 0.42 34.98 -39.32
CA GLU A 560 0.46 34.76 -40.77
C GLU A 560 0.33 33.26 -41.06
N TYR A 561 -0.62 32.91 -41.93
CA TYR A 561 -1.03 31.52 -42.15
C TYR A 561 -0.55 30.98 -43.50
N PHE A 562 0.10 29.82 -43.49
CA PHE A 562 0.63 29.17 -44.67
C PHE A 562 0.20 27.70 -44.73
N TYR A 563 -0.11 27.22 -45.92
CA TYR A 563 -0.33 25.79 -46.20
C TYR A 563 0.78 25.29 -47.10
N SER A 564 1.12 24.01 -46.97
CA SER A 564 2.12 23.34 -47.81
C SER A 564 1.40 22.39 -48.77
N ASP A 565 1.88 22.29 -49.99
CA ASP A 565 1.45 21.30 -50.98
C ASP A 565 2.72 20.69 -51.61
N GLU A 566 2.77 19.37 -51.72
CA GLU A 566 3.85 18.65 -52.40
C GLU A 566 3.53 18.51 -53.89
N TYR A 567 4.42 19.02 -54.73
CA TYR A 567 4.33 18.94 -56.19
C TYR A 567 5.51 18.15 -56.77
N ARG A 568 5.23 17.39 -57.83
CA ARG A 568 6.23 16.81 -58.72
C ARG A 568 6.54 17.78 -59.84
N LYS A 569 7.82 18.01 -60.09
CA LYS A 569 8.28 18.72 -61.29
C LYS A 569 8.48 17.71 -62.42
N THR A 570 7.59 17.73 -63.41
CA THR A 570 7.68 16.87 -64.59
C THR A 570 8.78 17.32 -65.55
N LYS A 571 9.13 16.47 -66.51
CA LYS A 571 10.23 16.72 -67.48
C LYS A 571 10.05 17.96 -68.36
N ASN A 572 8.82 18.47 -68.51
CA ASN A 572 8.50 19.74 -69.19
C ASN A 572 8.41 20.94 -68.23
N GLY A 573 8.83 20.80 -66.98
CA GLY A 573 8.86 21.88 -65.98
C GLY A 573 7.53 22.18 -65.29
N ARG A 574 6.43 21.51 -65.65
CA ARG A 574 5.12 21.67 -64.97
C ARG A 574 5.21 21.13 -63.53
N LEU A 575 4.48 21.79 -62.63
CA LEU A 575 4.27 21.33 -61.26
C LEU A 575 2.92 20.60 -61.18
N GLU A 576 2.95 19.32 -60.82
CA GLU A 576 1.77 18.47 -60.65
C GLU A 576 1.59 18.14 -59.18
N LEU A 577 0.41 18.41 -58.62
CA LEU A 577 0.12 18.16 -57.21
C LEU A 577 0.15 16.65 -56.91
N VAL A 578 0.96 16.23 -55.94
CA VAL A 578 1.09 14.84 -55.49
C VAL A 578 0.41 14.61 -54.16
N LYS A 579 0.56 15.56 -53.21
CA LYS A 579 -0.03 15.47 -51.87
C LYS A 579 -0.34 16.88 -51.37
N ARG A 580 -1.55 17.09 -50.85
CA ARG A 580 -1.85 18.29 -50.04
C ARG A 580 -1.39 18.04 -48.62
N ASP A 581 -0.58 18.93 -48.05
CA ASP A 581 -0.19 18.83 -46.66
C ASP A 581 -1.32 19.42 -45.80
N ARG A 582 -2.14 18.55 -45.19
CA ARG A 582 -3.30 18.96 -44.35
C ARG A 582 -2.89 19.38 -42.95
N THR A 583 -1.81 20.14 -42.92
CA THR A 583 -1.16 20.74 -41.78
C THR A 583 -1.16 22.26 -41.96
N LEU A 584 -0.98 23.00 -40.88
CA LEU A 584 -1.02 24.45 -40.91
C LEU A 584 0.29 25.02 -40.37
N TYR A 585 0.98 25.79 -41.17
CA TYR A 585 2.08 26.60 -40.72
C TYR A 585 1.53 27.96 -40.25
N VAL A 586 1.67 28.25 -38.96
CA VAL A 586 1.35 29.57 -38.39
C VAL A 586 2.66 30.25 -38.04
N LYS A 587 2.99 31.33 -38.74
CA LYS A 587 4.06 32.23 -38.32
C LYS A 587 3.47 33.24 -37.35
N THR A 588 4.17 33.49 -36.25
CA THR A 588 3.84 34.52 -35.27
C THR A 588 4.96 35.54 -35.21
N THR A 589 4.64 36.83 -35.27
CA THR A 589 5.60 37.90 -34.92
C THR A 589 5.08 38.59 -33.66
N ARG A 590 5.82 38.51 -32.55
CA ARG A 590 5.46 39.16 -31.28
C ARG A 590 6.65 39.98 -30.79
N GLU A 591 6.45 41.28 -30.57
CA GLU A 591 7.51 42.18 -30.07
C GLU A 591 8.77 42.17 -30.97
N GLY A 592 8.58 41.95 -32.28
CA GLY A 592 9.64 41.79 -33.28
C GLY A 592 10.27 40.38 -33.36
N VAL A 593 9.95 39.46 -32.44
CA VAL A 593 10.45 38.08 -32.45
C VAL A 593 9.56 37.20 -33.33
N GLU A 594 10.15 36.62 -34.38
CA GLU A 594 9.45 35.70 -35.28
C GLU A 594 9.58 34.25 -34.82
N ASN A 595 8.47 33.50 -34.90
CA ASN A 595 8.42 32.06 -34.66
C ASN A 595 7.52 31.40 -35.72
N LEU A 596 7.78 30.14 -36.05
CA LEU A 596 6.99 29.36 -37.01
C LEU A 596 6.56 28.05 -36.37
N TYR A 597 5.26 27.76 -36.42
CA TYR A 597 4.65 26.58 -35.82
C TYR A 597 3.95 25.73 -36.88
N HIS A 598 4.30 24.45 -36.95
CA HIS A 598 3.69 23.46 -37.83
C HIS A 598 2.67 22.64 -37.04
N ILE A 599 1.38 22.87 -37.30
CA ILE A 599 0.25 22.24 -36.61
C ILE A 599 -0.20 21.01 -37.42
N ASN A 600 -0.11 19.82 -36.81
CA ASN A 600 -0.65 18.59 -37.37
C ASN A 600 -1.56 17.85 -36.38
N THR A 601 -2.85 17.78 -36.70
CA THR A 601 -3.85 17.09 -35.86
C THR A 601 -3.90 15.58 -36.08
N SER A 602 -3.28 15.02 -37.14
CA SER A 602 -3.24 13.55 -37.32
C SER A 602 -2.11 12.89 -36.52
N THR A 603 -1.06 13.63 -36.17
CA THR A 603 0.03 13.20 -35.27
C THR A 603 -0.07 13.78 -33.86
N GLY A 604 -0.99 14.73 -33.62
CA GLY A 604 -1.19 15.32 -32.30
C GLY A 604 -0.05 16.25 -31.90
N SER A 605 0.55 16.94 -32.87
CA SER A 605 1.73 17.77 -32.66
C SER A 605 1.54 19.22 -33.13
N ILE A 606 2.19 20.12 -32.39
CA ILE A 606 2.62 21.41 -32.92
C ILE A 606 4.13 21.43 -32.77
N GLU A 607 4.83 21.54 -33.89
CA GLU A 607 6.29 21.56 -33.95
C GLU A 607 6.78 22.96 -34.26
N LYS A 608 7.78 23.43 -33.51
CA LYS A 608 8.42 24.72 -33.76
C LYS A 608 9.48 24.56 -34.85
N LYS A 609 9.32 25.29 -35.96
CA LYS A 609 10.10 25.20 -37.20
C LYS A 609 10.83 26.50 -37.53
N ASN A 610 11.40 27.14 -36.51
CA ASN A 610 12.05 28.47 -36.67
C ASN A 610 13.22 28.42 -37.68
N GLU A 611 13.87 27.27 -37.85
CA GLU A 611 14.92 27.00 -38.84
C GLU A 611 14.45 27.14 -40.30
N LEU A 612 13.13 27.13 -40.56
CA LEU A 612 12.56 27.30 -41.89
C LEU A 612 12.14 28.74 -42.22
N ILE A 613 12.17 29.68 -41.25
CA ILE A 613 11.61 31.04 -41.41
C ILE A 613 12.21 31.79 -42.61
N SER A 614 13.51 31.64 -42.89
CA SER A 614 14.18 32.28 -44.04
C SER A 614 13.63 31.85 -45.40
N ASN A 615 12.91 30.72 -45.44
CA ASN A 615 12.47 30.05 -46.66
C ASN A 615 10.93 30.07 -46.81
N PHE A 616 10.22 30.86 -45.98
CA PHE A 616 8.76 30.92 -45.92
C PHE A 616 8.21 32.31 -46.27
N PRO A 617 7.19 32.42 -47.15
CA PRO A 617 6.67 31.38 -48.05
C PRO A 617 7.66 31.07 -49.19
N GLY A 618 7.75 29.81 -49.63
CA GLY A 618 8.76 29.43 -50.60
C GLY A 618 8.70 28.00 -51.13
N LEU A 619 9.69 27.68 -51.96
CA LEU A 619 9.90 26.38 -52.59
C LEU A 619 10.95 25.58 -51.80
N LEU A 620 10.53 24.50 -51.16
CA LEU A 620 11.37 23.62 -50.38
C LEU A 620 11.54 22.29 -51.14
N THR A 621 12.74 22.05 -51.66
CA THR A 621 13.04 20.80 -52.41
C THR A 621 13.10 19.62 -51.46
N LEU A 622 12.42 18.53 -51.79
CA LEU A 622 12.42 17.29 -51.03
C LEU A 622 13.46 16.33 -51.62
N GLU A 623 14.29 15.71 -50.78
CA GLU A 623 15.34 14.76 -51.19
C GLU A 623 14.78 13.38 -51.61
N LYS A 624 13.87 13.38 -52.59
CA LYS A 624 13.22 12.20 -53.15
C LYS A 624 13.18 12.27 -54.67
N THR A 625 14.35 12.13 -55.29
CA THR A 625 14.47 11.94 -56.74
C THR A 625 14.06 10.52 -57.10
N ASN A 626 13.11 10.34 -58.03
CA ASN A 626 12.72 9.00 -58.47
C ASN A 626 13.68 8.44 -59.55
N LYS A 627 13.57 7.14 -59.86
CA LYS A 627 14.40 6.48 -60.90
C LYS A 627 14.23 7.07 -62.32
N ALA A 628 13.26 7.96 -62.55
CA ALA A 628 13.03 8.64 -63.82
C ALA A 628 13.63 10.06 -63.89
N GLY A 629 14.29 10.52 -62.82
CA GLY A 629 14.93 11.84 -62.72
C GLY A 629 13.98 12.98 -62.31
N GLU A 630 12.79 12.66 -61.81
CA GLU A 630 11.80 13.67 -61.40
C GLU A 630 12.03 14.11 -59.96
N GLN A 631 11.85 15.40 -59.68
CA GLN A 631 12.08 16.01 -58.37
C GLN A 631 10.75 16.39 -57.70
N LEU A 632 10.67 16.15 -56.39
CA LEU A 632 9.56 16.59 -55.54
C LEU A 632 9.92 17.89 -54.81
N HIS A 633 8.95 18.79 -54.67
CA HIS A 633 9.09 20.02 -53.90
C HIS A 633 7.83 20.25 -53.07
N ALA A 634 7.99 20.60 -51.80
CA ALA A 634 6.95 21.25 -51.01
C ALA A 634 6.91 22.74 -51.36
N ILE A 635 5.72 23.30 -51.58
CA ILE A 635 5.53 24.74 -51.81
C ILE A 635 4.67 25.27 -50.68
N SER A 636 5.27 26.05 -49.78
CA SER A 636 4.52 26.80 -48.78
C SER A 636 3.93 28.05 -49.42
N ARG A 637 2.62 28.23 -49.32
CA ARG A 637 1.88 29.37 -49.87
C ARG A 637 1.20 30.14 -48.74
N PRO A 638 1.25 31.48 -48.72
CA PRO A 638 0.41 32.24 -47.81
C PRO A 638 -1.06 32.03 -48.18
N TYR A 639 -1.93 32.05 -47.18
CA TYR A 639 -3.35 32.21 -47.44
C TYR A 639 -3.74 33.70 -47.50
N HIS A 640 -4.95 33.97 -48.01
CA HIS A 640 -5.45 35.31 -48.36
C HIS A 640 -4.89 36.05 -49.62
N PRO A 641 -4.02 35.53 -50.51
CA PRO A 641 -3.60 36.26 -51.72
C PRO A 641 -4.68 36.37 -52.83
N PHE A 642 -5.92 35.90 -52.58
CA PHE A 642 -6.99 35.80 -53.60
C PHE A 642 -8.34 36.40 -53.18
N THR A 643 -8.51 36.89 -51.95
CA THR A 643 -9.84 37.29 -51.41
C THR A 643 -9.90 38.71 -50.85
N ASN A 644 -8.79 39.46 -50.84
CA ASN A 644 -8.65 40.84 -50.31
C ASN A 644 -9.20 41.04 -48.87
N SER A 645 -9.43 39.95 -48.14
CA SER A 645 -10.03 39.94 -46.81
C SER A 645 -8.98 39.47 -45.81
N PRO A 646 -8.74 40.19 -44.70
CA PRO A 646 -7.76 39.78 -43.71
C PRO A 646 -8.15 38.44 -43.06
N ALA A 647 -7.16 37.71 -42.55
CA ALA A 647 -7.44 36.54 -41.72
C ALA A 647 -8.11 36.98 -40.40
N PRO A 648 -9.05 36.20 -39.85
CA PRO A 648 -9.71 36.55 -38.60
C PRO A 648 -8.70 36.65 -37.44
N ASP A 649 -8.80 37.73 -36.67
CA ASP A 649 -7.96 38.03 -35.49
C ASP A 649 -6.45 37.86 -35.74
N SER A 650 -5.90 38.40 -36.85
CA SER A 650 -4.50 38.19 -37.26
C SER A 650 -3.53 39.34 -36.94
N ALA A 651 -4.01 40.50 -36.49
CA ALA A 651 -3.17 41.65 -36.12
C ALA A 651 -2.43 41.41 -34.80
N GLU A 652 -1.28 42.08 -34.58
CA GLU A 652 -0.64 42.03 -33.25
C GLU A 652 -1.53 42.73 -32.22
N LYS A 653 -1.74 42.09 -31.07
CA LYS A 653 -2.43 42.67 -29.90
C LYS A 653 -1.37 43.26 -28.96
N PRO A 654 -1.70 44.26 -28.13
CA PRO A 654 -0.79 44.78 -27.13
C PRO A 654 -0.21 43.66 -26.26
N GLY A 655 1.11 43.68 -26.05
CA GLY A 655 1.81 42.69 -25.23
C GLY A 655 1.27 42.67 -23.80
N SER A 656 1.25 41.48 -23.19
CA SER A 656 0.74 41.29 -21.83
C SER A 656 1.47 40.16 -21.12
N ASP A 657 1.79 40.38 -19.84
CA ASP A 657 2.29 39.34 -18.94
C ASP A 657 1.20 38.38 -18.45
N ALA A 658 -0.07 38.69 -18.72
CA ALA A 658 -1.20 37.84 -18.36
C ALA A 658 -1.09 36.45 -19.01
N ILE A 659 -1.49 35.42 -18.27
CA ILE A 659 -1.52 34.04 -18.78
C ILE A 659 -2.72 33.93 -19.74
N PRO A 660 -2.52 33.64 -21.03
CA PRO A 660 -3.64 33.55 -21.98
C PRO A 660 -4.47 32.28 -21.73
N ASN A 661 -5.80 32.37 -21.80
CA ASN A 661 -6.69 31.19 -21.80
C ASN A 661 -6.64 30.48 -23.18
N SER A 662 -5.49 29.91 -23.51
CA SER A 662 -5.15 29.39 -24.84
C SER A 662 -5.93 28.14 -25.28
N PHE A 663 -6.86 27.63 -24.47
CA PHE A 663 -7.80 26.60 -24.93
C PHE A 663 -9.08 27.24 -25.47
N ASP A 664 -9.70 28.16 -24.73
CA ASP A 664 -11.01 28.75 -25.06
C ASP A 664 -10.97 30.20 -25.57
N SER A 665 -9.79 30.77 -25.86
CA SER A 665 -9.71 32.11 -26.42
C SER A 665 -10.31 32.19 -27.84
N SER A 666 -10.90 33.35 -28.16
CA SER A 666 -11.44 33.65 -29.49
C SER A 666 -10.40 33.46 -30.60
N ARG A 667 -9.13 33.73 -30.30
CA ARG A 667 -8.02 33.61 -31.24
C ARG A 667 -7.66 32.16 -31.52
N THR A 668 -7.58 31.33 -30.47
CA THR A 668 -7.43 29.88 -30.60
C THR A 668 -8.58 29.27 -31.41
N ASN A 669 -9.82 29.73 -31.17
CA ASN A 669 -10.99 29.29 -31.94
C ASN A 669 -10.93 29.73 -33.41
N ALA A 670 -10.39 30.92 -33.71
CA ALA A 670 -10.15 31.37 -35.09
C ALA A 670 -9.10 30.50 -35.80
N ILE A 671 -7.97 30.20 -35.16
CA ILE A 671 -6.92 29.30 -35.70
C ILE A 671 -7.49 27.89 -35.94
N ALA A 672 -8.30 27.37 -35.02
CA ALA A 672 -8.94 26.06 -35.16
C ALA A 672 -10.00 26.02 -36.29
N SER A 673 -10.78 27.08 -36.45
CA SER A 673 -11.75 27.22 -37.54
C SER A 673 -11.04 27.31 -38.91
N PHE A 674 -9.97 28.09 -38.97
CA PHE A 674 -9.09 28.20 -40.13
C PHE A 674 -8.45 26.86 -40.52
N TYR A 675 -8.01 26.08 -39.53
CA TYR A 675 -7.44 24.75 -39.77
C TYR A 675 -8.47 23.82 -40.44
N LEU A 676 -9.74 23.82 -40.02
CA LEU A 676 -10.79 23.06 -40.70
C LEU A 676 -11.01 23.48 -42.15
N GLU A 677 -11.04 24.79 -42.43
CA GLU A 677 -11.13 25.33 -43.79
C GLU A 677 -9.99 24.78 -44.68
N LYS A 678 -8.80 24.54 -44.09
CA LYS A 678 -7.63 23.96 -44.76
C LYS A 678 -7.58 22.45 -44.84
N MET A 679 -8.23 21.72 -43.94
CA MET A 679 -8.40 20.27 -44.08
C MET A 679 -9.28 19.92 -45.30
N ASP A 680 -10.25 20.78 -45.62
CA ASP A 680 -11.09 20.68 -46.82
C ASP A 680 -11.82 19.32 -46.89
N LEU A 681 -12.51 18.98 -45.78
CA LEU A 681 -13.18 17.69 -45.56
C LEU A 681 -14.51 17.54 -46.32
N ASP A 682 -15.03 18.61 -46.94
CA ASP A 682 -16.30 18.57 -47.69
C ASP A 682 -16.13 18.22 -49.17
N ARG A 683 -14.89 17.92 -49.62
CA ARG A 683 -14.64 17.67 -51.04
C ARG A 683 -15.40 16.46 -51.59
N LYS A 684 -15.91 16.64 -52.81
CA LYS A 684 -16.38 15.55 -53.68
C LYS A 684 -15.32 14.45 -53.89
N GLU A 685 -14.04 14.81 -53.83
CA GLU A 685 -12.89 13.89 -53.84
C GLU A 685 -12.99 12.84 -52.70
N LEU A 686 -13.34 13.27 -51.48
CA LEU A 686 -13.49 12.42 -50.30
C LEU A 686 -14.75 11.54 -50.40
N LEU A 687 -15.87 12.16 -50.77
CA LEU A 687 -17.17 11.48 -50.92
C LEU A 687 -17.13 10.41 -52.01
N ASN A 688 -16.45 10.65 -53.13
CA ASN A 688 -16.38 9.68 -54.24
C ASN A 688 -15.59 8.41 -53.88
N TYR A 689 -14.57 8.51 -53.03
CA TYR A 689 -13.85 7.33 -52.51
C TYR A 689 -14.69 6.58 -51.47
N ALA A 690 -15.26 7.30 -50.50
CA ALA A 690 -16.10 6.70 -49.45
C ALA A 690 -17.31 5.97 -50.06
N LYS A 691 -17.89 6.53 -51.13
CA LYS A 691 -18.92 5.89 -51.95
C LYS A 691 -18.48 4.59 -52.62
N SER A 692 -17.19 4.30 -52.73
CA SER A 692 -16.61 3.10 -53.35
C SER A 692 -17.38 2.63 -54.60
N VAL A 693 -16.99 3.23 -55.71
CA VAL A 693 -17.44 2.98 -57.08
C VAL A 693 -17.80 1.51 -57.34
N THR A 694 -18.92 1.28 -58.05
CA THR A 694 -19.25 -0.05 -58.59
C THR A 694 -18.09 -0.57 -59.44
N SER A 695 -18.00 -1.88 -59.65
CA SER A 695 -16.84 -2.42 -60.36
C SER A 695 -16.73 -1.89 -61.80
N PHE A 696 -17.82 -1.40 -62.40
CA PHE A 696 -17.86 -0.75 -63.73
C PHE A 696 -17.41 0.71 -63.74
N GLU A 697 -17.47 1.39 -62.60
CA GLU A 697 -16.96 2.74 -62.41
C GLU A 697 -15.48 2.70 -61.99
N HIS A 698 -15.07 1.68 -61.23
CA HIS A 698 -13.67 1.42 -60.87
C HIS A 698 -12.79 1.23 -62.11
N ASP A 699 -13.20 0.35 -63.04
CA ASP A 699 -12.54 0.12 -64.34
C ASP A 699 -12.43 1.39 -65.22
N ARG A 700 -13.12 2.49 -64.85
CA ARG A 700 -13.10 3.79 -65.53
C ARG A 700 -12.30 4.89 -64.82
N MET A 701 -11.94 4.73 -63.55
CA MET A 701 -11.24 5.77 -62.78
C MET A 701 -9.72 5.56 -62.66
N GLY A 702 -9.26 4.31 -62.72
CA GLY A 702 -7.83 3.97 -62.61
C GLY A 702 -7.22 4.19 -61.21
N ASP A 703 -5.93 3.88 -61.08
CA ASP A 703 -5.19 3.93 -59.80
C ASP A 703 -5.05 5.37 -59.27
N SER A 704 -6.07 5.82 -58.55
CA SER A 704 -6.14 7.19 -58.02
C SER A 704 -5.42 7.32 -56.67
N GLN A 705 -4.67 8.41 -56.49
CA GLN A 705 -3.92 8.73 -55.26
C GLN A 705 -4.83 9.10 -54.06
N VAL A 706 -6.15 8.90 -54.18
CA VAL A 706 -7.18 9.26 -53.21
C VAL A 706 -7.15 8.35 -51.98
N GLY A 707 -6.70 7.09 -52.13
CA GLY A 707 -6.59 6.13 -51.02
C GLY A 707 -5.64 6.59 -49.91
N GLU A 708 -4.36 6.83 -50.22
CA GLU A 708 -3.40 7.32 -49.21
C GLU A 708 -3.75 8.72 -48.69
N PHE A 709 -4.48 9.55 -49.44
CA PHE A 709 -5.04 10.80 -48.89
C PHE A 709 -5.97 10.51 -47.70
N LEU A 710 -6.90 9.57 -47.84
CA LEU A 710 -7.89 9.24 -46.81
C LEU A 710 -7.26 8.53 -45.61
N LEU A 711 -6.31 7.64 -45.89
CA LEU A 711 -5.64 6.83 -44.88
C LEU A 711 -4.70 7.65 -43.96
N ASN A 712 -4.38 8.90 -44.33
CA ASN A 712 -3.59 9.82 -43.50
C ASN A 712 -4.45 10.87 -42.74
N LEU A 713 -5.78 10.83 -42.87
CA LEU A 713 -6.69 11.69 -42.09
C LEU A 713 -7.03 11.13 -40.70
N ILE A 714 -7.02 9.79 -40.55
CA ILE A 714 -7.49 9.10 -39.34
C ILE A 714 -6.26 8.70 -38.48
N PRO A 715 -6.10 9.26 -37.26
CA PRO A 715 -5.13 8.76 -36.29
C PRO A 715 -5.33 7.27 -36.02
N PHE A 716 -4.24 6.53 -35.77
CA PHE A 716 -4.27 5.08 -35.49
C PHE A 716 -4.78 4.19 -36.64
N ARG A 717 -4.62 4.63 -37.90
CA ARG A 717 -4.76 3.78 -39.11
C ARG A 717 -4.10 2.40 -38.93
N SER A 718 -2.88 2.35 -38.39
CA SER A 718 -2.15 1.10 -38.16
C SER A 718 -2.86 0.19 -37.16
N ALA A 719 -3.25 0.71 -35.99
CA ALA A 719 -4.03 -0.05 -35.00
C ALA A 719 -5.32 -0.63 -35.59
N VAL A 720 -6.11 0.20 -36.28
CA VAL A 720 -7.39 -0.21 -36.89
C VAL A 720 -7.16 -1.27 -37.98
N ASN A 721 -6.14 -1.11 -38.83
CA ASN A 721 -5.80 -2.11 -39.83
C ASN A 721 -5.26 -3.40 -39.21
N ASN A 722 -4.46 -3.33 -38.15
CA ASN A 722 -3.93 -4.50 -37.47
C ASN A 722 -5.04 -5.29 -36.76
N VAL A 723 -6.02 -4.62 -36.13
CA VAL A 723 -7.24 -5.29 -35.63
C VAL A 723 -8.01 -5.94 -36.78
N ARG A 724 -8.22 -5.23 -37.90
CA ARG A 724 -8.94 -5.73 -39.09
C ARG A 724 -8.24 -6.91 -39.79
N GLN A 725 -6.92 -7.03 -39.68
CA GLN A 725 -6.11 -8.09 -40.29
C GLN A 725 -5.87 -9.28 -39.34
N GLY A 726 -6.29 -9.21 -38.08
CA GLY A 726 -6.02 -10.24 -37.07
C GLY A 726 -4.62 -10.16 -36.45
N ASN A 727 -3.86 -9.10 -36.73
CA ASN A 727 -2.53 -8.84 -36.17
C ASN A 727 -2.63 -8.29 -34.75
N TYR A 728 -3.30 -9.02 -33.84
CA TYR A 728 -3.66 -8.52 -32.52
C TYR A 728 -2.45 -8.08 -31.65
N GLY A 729 -1.25 -8.62 -31.89
CA GLY A 729 -0.02 -8.19 -31.20
C GLY A 729 0.37 -6.75 -31.54
N GLU A 730 0.47 -6.42 -32.82
CA GLU A 730 0.80 -5.07 -33.33
C GLU A 730 -0.41 -4.12 -33.22
N ALA A 731 -1.62 -4.65 -33.12
CA ALA A 731 -2.80 -3.85 -32.78
C ALA A 731 -2.75 -3.36 -31.33
N VAL A 732 -2.28 -4.19 -30.39
CA VAL A 732 -2.29 -3.86 -28.96
C VAL A 732 -1.25 -2.81 -28.58
N SER A 733 -0.11 -2.71 -29.29
CA SER A 733 0.83 -1.58 -29.14
C SER A 733 0.20 -0.28 -29.63
N ASP A 734 -0.32 -0.29 -30.86
CA ASP A 734 -0.76 0.91 -31.57
C ASP A 734 -2.11 1.44 -31.05
N LEU A 735 -2.89 0.61 -30.37
CA LEU A 735 -4.16 0.98 -29.74
C LEU A 735 -4.01 1.26 -28.23
N ALA A 736 -2.84 1.08 -27.62
CA ALA A 736 -2.67 1.23 -26.18
C ALA A 736 -3.00 2.65 -25.70
N PHE A 737 -2.57 3.68 -26.43
CA PHE A 737 -2.84 5.08 -26.10
C PHE A 737 -3.38 5.82 -27.32
N ASP A 738 -4.39 6.67 -27.09
CA ASP A 738 -4.84 7.60 -28.12
C ASP A 738 -3.95 8.84 -28.24
N ILE A 739 -4.32 9.72 -29.17
CA ILE A 739 -3.57 10.92 -29.57
C ILE A 739 -3.59 12.02 -28.49
N LEU A 740 -4.46 11.87 -27.48
CA LEU A 740 -4.50 12.68 -26.26
C LEU A 740 -3.88 11.92 -25.07
N GLY A 741 -3.22 10.79 -25.30
CA GLY A 741 -2.57 9.97 -24.27
C GLY A 741 -3.54 9.13 -23.42
N PHE A 742 -4.84 9.07 -23.73
CA PHE A 742 -5.75 8.23 -22.94
C PHE A 742 -5.55 6.75 -23.25
N LEU A 743 -5.66 5.90 -22.23
CA LEU A 743 -5.41 4.47 -22.31
C LEU A 743 -6.65 3.73 -22.84
N THR A 744 -6.56 3.15 -24.04
CA THR A 744 -7.68 2.56 -24.78
C THR A 744 -7.57 1.03 -24.92
N PHE A 745 -8.14 0.28 -23.99
CA PHE A 745 -8.18 -1.19 -24.13
C PHE A 745 -9.22 -1.65 -25.15
N GLY A 746 -8.77 -2.06 -26.33
CA GLY A 746 -9.60 -2.64 -27.38
C GLY A 746 -10.11 -4.03 -27.01
N VAL A 747 -11.39 -4.10 -26.61
CA VAL A 747 -12.26 -5.30 -26.49
C VAL A 747 -11.83 -6.38 -25.46
N GLY A 748 -10.54 -6.64 -25.25
CA GLY A 748 -10.01 -7.74 -24.43
C GLY A 748 -10.07 -7.59 -22.90
N LYS A 749 -10.74 -6.58 -22.34
CA LYS A 749 -10.86 -6.36 -20.88
C LYS A 749 -12.25 -6.64 -20.28
N ALA A 750 -13.08 -7.43 -20.96
CA ALA A 750 -14.36 -7.89 -20.41
C ALA A 750 -14.20 -8.84 -19.19
N ALA A 751 -13.07 -9.53 -19.05
CA ALA A 751 -12.90 -10.64 -18.12
C ALA A 751 -12.63 -10.28 -16.64
N GLN A 752 -12.16 -9.06 -16.32
CA GLN A 752 -11.66 -8.72 -14.97
C GLN A 752 -12.52 -7.73 -14.17
N ALA A 753 -13.73 -7.38 -14.62
CA ALA A 753 -14.60 -6.46 -13.87
C ALA A 753 -16.11 -6.81 -13.93
N GLY A 754 -16.69 -7.25 -12.81
CA GLY A 754 -18.13 -7.16 -12.50
C GLY A 754 -19.09 -7.93 -13.41
N ASN A 755 -19.36 -9.20 -13.08
CA ASN A 755 -20.13 -10.16 -13.88
C ASN A 755 -21.67 -9.93 -13.97
N ALA A 756 -22.12 -8.66 -13.90
CA ALA A 756 -23.53 -8.28 -13.73
C ALA A 756 -24.23 -7.77 -15.00
N ALA A 757 -23.53 -7.06 -15.89
CA ALA A 757 -24.17 -6.28 -16.96
C ALA A 757 -24.57 -7.07 -18.22
N LEU A 758 -23.96 -8.24 -18.48
CA LEU A 758 -24.03 -8.91 -19.78
C LEU A 758 -25.15 -9.96 -19.94
N ARG A 759 -25.90 -10.30 -18.88
CA ARG A 759 -27.00 -11.27 -18.96
C ARG A 759 -28.34 -10.68 -19.44
N GLY A 760 -28.37 -9.39 -19.78
CA GLY A 760 -29.59 -8.60 -20.00
C GLY A 760 -29.92 -8.17 -21.44
N VAL A 761 -29.22 -8.68 -22.46
CA VAL A 761 -29.51 -8.31 -23.87
C VAL A 761 -29.54 -9.55 -24.76
N ARG A 762 -30.72 -9.86 -25.30
CA ARG A 762 -30.88 -10.66 -26.53
C ARG A 762 -31.14 -9.69 -27.69
N THR A 763 -30.70 -10.07 -28.89
CA THR A 763 -30.96 -9.40 -30.20
C THR A 763 -30.65 -7.90 -30.28
N PHE A 764 -29.53 -7.57 -30.94
CA PHE A 764 -29.38 -6.33 -31.72
C PHE A 764 -29.04 -6.69 -33.17
N SER A 765 -29.53 -5.89 -34.13
CA SER A 765 -29.31 -6.10 -35.56
C SER A 765 -27.90 -5.71 -36.01
N ALA A 766 -27.49 -6.19 -37.20
CA ALA A 766 -26.11 -6.10 -37.70
C ALA A 766 -25.55 -4.66 -37.81
N GLY A 767 -26.40 -3.64 -37.92
CA GLY A 767 -26.00 -2.23 -38.04
C GLY A 767 -25.37 -1.61 -36.78
N ALA A 768 -25.32 -2.30 -35.64
CA ALA A 768 -24.84 -1.75 -34.36
C ALA A 768 -23.33 -1.97 -34.05
N ARG A 769 -22.57 -2.62 -34.95
CA ARG A 769 -21.27 -3.23 -34.61
C ARG A 769 -20.06 -2.30 -34.41
N ALA A 770 -20.17 -0.99 -34.61
CA ALA A 770 -19.00 -0.09 -34.67
C ALA A 770 -18.83 0.92 -33.51
N VAL A 771 -19.79 1.08 -32.59
CA VAL A 771 -19.87 2.30 -31.73
C VAL A 771 -19.95 2.02 -30.22
N LYS A 772 -19.43 0.88 -29.72
CA LYS A 772 -19.40 0.62 -28.26
C LYS A 772 -18.11 -0.02 -27.73
N THR A 773 -17.72 0.48 -26.55
CA THR A 773 -16.78 -0.11 -25.58
C THR A 773 -15.29 -0.18 -25.94
N ALA A 774 -14.76 0.89 -26.52
CA ALA A 774 -13.52 1.43 -25.96
C ALA A 774 -13.88 2.17 -24.65
N LYS A 775 -13.43 1.66 -23.50
CA LYS A 775 -13.38 2.48 -22.27
C LYS A 775 -12.11 3.34 -22.37
N LEU A 776 -12.26 4.65 -22.26
CA LEU A 776 -11.12 5.57 -22.08
C LEU A 776 -10.67 5.50 -20.61
N PHE A 777 -9.59 4.78 -20.33
CA PHE A 777 -8.98 4.76 -19.00
C PHE A 777 -8.06 5.98 -18.87
N GLY A 778 -8.22 6.72 -17.77
CA GLY A 778 -7.49 7.98 -17.51
C GLY A 778 -8.41 9.12 -17.09
N ALA A 779 -9.62 9.21 -17.65
CA ALA A 779 -10.63 10.24 -17.36
C ALA A 779 -11.26 10.11 -15.95
N MET A 780 -10.43 10.18 -14.91
CA MET A 780 -10.85 10.36 -13.52
C MET A 780 -11.45 11.78 -13.36
N ALA A 781 -12.76 11.88 -13.55
CA ALA A 781 -13.51 13.02 -13.06
C ALA A 781 -13.29 13.12 -11.54
N ILE A 782 -12.94 14.30 -11.04
CA ILE A 782 -12.76 14.51 -9.61
C ILE A 782 -14.12 14.83 -9.02
N ASP A 783 -14.62 13.93 -8.17
CA ASP A 783 -15.85 14.12 -7.40
C ASP A 783 -15.74 15.33 -6.45
N SER A 784 -16.84 15.67 -5.76
CA SER A 784 -16.81 16.71 -4.73
C SER A 784 -15.73 16.42 -3.68
N LEU A 785 -14.71 17.29 -3.59
CA LEU A 785 -13.73 17.28 -2.51
C LEU A 785 -14.52 17.38 -1.19
N ASN A 786 -14.57 16.31 -0.41
CA ASN A 786 -15.59 16.18 0.62
C ASN A 786 -15.20 17.01 1.86
N VAL A 787 -15.72 18.23 1.96
CA VAL A 787 -15.31 19.26 2.94
C VAL A 787 -15.84 18.99 4.35
N LEU A 788 -15.45 17.86 4.92
CA LEU A 788 -15.66 17.50 6.33
C LEU A 788 -14.31 17.46 7.04
N GLY A 789 -13.72 18.62 7.33
CA GLY A 789 -12.80 18.74 8.48
C GLY A 789 -11.57 19.65 8.42
N GLY A 790 -11.06 20.11 7.26
CA GLY A 790 -9.96 21.12 7.32
C GLY A 790 -9.11 21.42 6.08
N LEU A 791 -8.99 20.52 5.10
CA LEU A 791 -8.07 20.60 3.93
C LEU A 791 -8.31 21.77 2.93
N VAL A 792 -9.18 22.72 3.30
CA VAL A 792 -9.52 23.92 2.52
C VAL A 792 -9.59 25.20 3.34
N GLY A 793 -9.32 25.16 4.66
CA GLY A 793 -9.60 26.26 5.59
C GLY A 793 -8.45 26.75 6.48
N GLY A 794 -7.25 26.16 6.41
CA GLY A 794 -6.18 26.49 7.36
C GLY A 794 -4.77 26.09 6.89
N ILE A 795 -4.31 26.68 5.77
CA ILE A 795 -3.06 26.28 5.08
C ILE A 795 -1.98 27.37 5.21
N THR A 796 -1.81 27.93 6.41
CA THR A 796 -0.77 28.95 6.70
C THR A 796 -0.17 28.75 8.08
N GLY A 797 1.00 28.09 8.15
CA GLY A 797 1.86 27.99 9.34
C GLY A 797 1.32 27.10 10.47
N VAL A 798 2.08 26.06 10.84
CA VAL A 798 1.87 25.16 12.00
C VAL A 798 0.56 24.33 11.96
N GLY A 799 -0.61 24.96 11.86
CA GLY A 799 -1.93 24.31 11.84
C GLY A 799 -2.09 23.28 10.72
N THR A 800 -1.52 23.53 9.53
CA THR A 800 -1.52 22.56 8.41
C THR A 800 -0.81 21.26 8.77
N LEU A 801 0.31 21.36 9.51
CA LEU A 801 1.11 20.21 9.92
C LEU A 801 0.39 19.42 11.02
N ILE A 802 -0.20 20.12 12.00
CA ILE A 802 -1.05 19.52 13.05
C ILE A 802 -2.23 18.76 12.42
N HIS A 803 -2.96 19.38 11.49
CA HIS A 803 -4.09 18.75 10.82
C HIS A 803 -3.67 17.51 10.02
N LYS A 804 -2.58 17.60 9.24
CA LYS A 804 -1.99 16.45 8.51
C LYS A 804 -1.66 15.29 9.46
N ILE A 805 -0.99 15.57 10.58
CA ILE A 805 -0.59 14.57 11.58
C ILE A 805 -1.83 13.92 12.20
N ALA A 806 -2.82 14.71 12.64
CA ALA A 806 -4.06 14.20 13.22
C ALA A 806 -4.86 13.32 12.24
N THR A 807 -5.02 13.74 10.98
CA THR A 807 -5.71 12.93 9.97
C THR A 807 -4.94 11.65 9.64
N LYS A 808 -3.61 11.69 9.53
CA LYS A 808 -2.79 10.49 9.30
C LYS A 808 -2.84 9.50 10.47
N GLY A 809 -2.87 10.01 11.69
CA GLY A 809 -3.09 9.21 12.89
C GLY A 809 -4.43 8.47 12.87
N LEU A 810 -5.51 9.20 12.56
CA LEU A 810 -6.86 8.64 12.40
C LEU A 810 -6.97 7.64 11.22
N GLU A 811 -6.24 7.85 10.11
CA GLU A 811 -6.15 6.86 9.03
C GLU A 811 -5.50 5.54 9.51
N CYS A 812 -4.41 5.64 10.28
CA CYS A 812 -3.73 4.49 10.87
C CYS A 812 -4.68 3.69 11.79
N VAL A 813 -5.39 4.36 12.71
CA VAL A 813 -6.37 3.73 13.60
C VAL A 813 -7.53 3.10 12.82
N ASN A 814 -8.08 3.78 11.81
CA ASN A 814 -9.16 3.23 10.99
C ASN A 814 -8.74 2.00 10.19
N MET A 815 -7.49 1.95 9.70
CA MET A 815 -6.96 0.76 9.03
C MET A 815 -6.77 -0.41 10.00
N LEU A 816 -6.18 -0.17 11.18
CA LEU A 816 -6.02 -1.19 12.22
C LEU A 816 -7.35 -1.76 12.73
N LYS A 817 -8.39 -0.92 12.80
CA LYS A 817 -9.77 -1.25 13.18
C LYS A 817 -10.55 -1.97 12.09
N GLY A 818 -10.30 -1.65 10.82
CA GLY A 818 -11.04 -2.16 9.66
C GLY A 818 -12.45 -1.56 9.52
N THR A 819 -12.99 -1.58 8.31
CA THR A 819 -14.31 -0.99 7.98
C THR A 819 -15.49 -1.64 8.71
N THR A 820 -15.33 -2.89 9.13
CA THR A 820 -16.30 -3.67 9.92
C THR A 820 -16.14 -3.50 11.44
N GLY A 821 -15.07 -2.81 11.89
CA GLY A 821 -14.69 -2.79 13.30
C GLY A 821 -14.17 -4.14 13.82
N SER A 822 -13.75 -5.05 12.94
CA SER A 822 -13.26 -6.38 13.34
C SER A 822 -11.87 -6.37 13.96
N TYR A 823 -11.07 -5.31 13.77
CA TYR A 823 -9.67 -5.17 14.20
C TYR A 823 -8.72 -6.24 13.64
N ASP A 824 -8.99 -6.82 12.47
CA ASP A 824 -8.22 -7.97 11.98
C ASP A 824 -6.75 -7.64 11.62
N LEU A 825 -6.45 -6.40 11.23
CA LEU A 825 -5.06 -5.95 11.05
C LEU A 825 -4.34 -5.74 12.40
N LEU A 826 -5.02 -5.19 13.42
CA LEU A 826 -4.46 -5.08 14.77
C LEU A 826 -4.18 -6.47 15.39
N LYS A 827 -5.11 -7.42 15.20
CA LYS A 827 -4.91 -8.83 15.56
C LYS A 827 -3.73 -9.44 14.82
N ALA A 828 -3.63 -9.26 13.50
CA ALA A 828 -2.52 -9.79 12.71
C ALA A 828 -1.16 -9.26 13.19
N ALA A 829 -1.06 -7.95 13.40
CA ALA A 829 0.13 -7.30 13.96
C ALA A 829 0.52 -7.90 15.33
N SER A 830 -0.44 -8.14 16.22
CA SER A 830 -0.17 -8.76 17.54
C SER A 830 0.33 -10.22 17.50
N LYS A 831 0.29 -10.90 16.35
CA LYS A 831 0.94 -12.21 16.16
C LYS A 831 2.42 -12.10 15.77
N GLN A 832 2.88 -10.92 15.34
CA GLN A 832 4.25 -10.64 14.94
C GLN A 832 4.99 -9.82 16.02
N GLU A 833 4.33 -8.77 16.50
CA GLU A 833 4.86 -7.80 17.47
C GLU A 833 4.51 -8.12 18.94
N GLY A 834 3.70 -9.17 19.16
CA GLY A 834 3.25 -9.61 20.49
C GLY A 834 2.13 -8.75 21.07
N ILE A 835 2.40 -7.48 21.37
CA ILE A 835 1.43 -6.53 21.94
C ILE A 835 1.35 -5.29 21.04
N VAL A 836 0.16 -5.02 20.51
CA VAL A 836 -0.11 -3.88 19.62
C VAL A 836 -1.41 -3.21 20.04
N ALA A 837 -1.47 -1.89 20.01
CA ALA A 837 -2.64 -1.11 20.40
C ALA A 837 -2.97 -0.01 19.40
N THR A 838 -4.24 0.38 19.35
CA THR A 838 -4.65 1.72 18.90
C THR A 838 -4.89 2.58 20.14
N GLY A 839 -4.44 3.84 20.13
CA GLY A 839 -4.56 4.74 21.26
C GLY A 839 -4.27 6.20 20.87
N THR A 840 -4.11 7.05 21.87
CA THR A 840 -3.71 8.45 21.70
C THR A 840 -2.39 8.75 22.40
N TYR A 841 -1.63 9.70 21.88
CA TYR A 841 -0.40 10.21 22.50
C TYR A 841 -0.22 11.69 22.17
N LYS A 842 0.77 12.36 22.78
CA LYS A 842 1.06 13.76 22.50
C LYS A 842 2.21 13.92 21.52
N ILE A 843 2.05 14.86 20.59
CA ILE A 843 3.13 15.46 19.82
C ILE A 843 3.05 16.97 20.04
N THR A 844 4.13 17.54 20.56
CA THR A 844 4.15 18.88 21.19
C THR A 844 2.98 19.06 22.17
N GLU A 845 2.02 19.94 21.88
CA GLU A 845 0.83 20.18 22.72
C GLU A 845 -0.43 19.46 22.21
N GLN A 846 -0.35 18.73 21.11
CA GLN A 846 -1.50 18.18 20.39
C GLN A 846 -1.66 16.68 20.64
N THR A 847 -2.91 16.25 20.87
CA THR A 847 -3.28 14.84 21.00
C THR A 847 -3.45 14.22 19.62
N VAL A 848 -2.75 13.11 19.35
CA VAL A 848 -2.73 12.41 18.08
C VAL A 848 -3.16 10.96 18.30
N GLU A 849 -4.09 10.47 17.47
CA GLU A 849 -4.46 9.05 17.42
C GLU A 849 -3.39 8.23 16.68
N GLY A 850 -3.19 6.96 17.03
CA GLY A 850 -2.27 6.11 16.28
C GLY A 850 -2.24 4.65 16.74
N GLY A 851 -1.59 3.83 15.91
CA GLY A 851 -1.15 2.49 16.28
C GLY A 851 0.20 2.53 17.00
N ALA A 852 0.41 1.64 17.97
CA ALA A 852 1.68 1.47 18.67
C ALA A 852 1.94 0.01 19.08
N VAL A 853 3.21 -0.38 19.18
CA VAL A 853 3.65 -1.66 19.76
C VAL A 853 4.23 -1.45 21.16
N PHE A 854 4.13 -2.45 22.03
CA PHE A 854 4.80 -2.43 23.34
C PHE A 854 6.08 -3.26 23.30
N ARG A 855 7.24 -2.61 23.47
CA ARG A 855 8.58 -3.23 23.46
C ARG A 855 9.41 -2.61 24.59
N GLU A 856 10.22 -3.41 25.29
CA GLU A 856 11.17 -2.94 26.31
C GLU A 856 10.55 -2.03 27.42
N GLY A 857 9.28 -2.27 27.78
CA GLY A 857 8.56 -1.47 28.77
C GLY A 857 8.01 -0.13 28.24
N LYS A 858 8.09 0.14 26.94
CA LYS A 858 7.71 1.41 26.29
C LYS A 858 6.80 1.17 25.09
N TRP A 859 6.08 2.21 24.70
CA TRP A 859 5.31 2.24 23.46
C TRP A 859 6.13 2.85 22.32
N TYR A 860 6.00 2.30 21.12
CA TYR A 860 6.61 2.81 19.89
C TYR A 860 5.56 2.84 18.78
N ALA A 861 5.60 3.83 17.88
CA ALA A 861 4.58 3.95 16.84
C ALA A 861 4.59 2.73 15.89
N TYR A 862 3.42 2.37 15.35
CA TYR A 862 3.26 1.27 14.42
C TYR A 862 2.69 1.75 13.08
N ASP A 863 3.30 1.32 11.98
CA ASP A 863 2.79 1.57 10.64
C ASP A 863 2.01 0.35 10.11
N PRO A 864 0.68 0.43 9.94
CA PRO A 864 -0.12 -0.65 9.36
C PRO A 864 0.08 -0.85 7.85
N ILE A 865 0.75 0.07 7.13
CA ILE A 865 1.09 -0.12 5.70
C ILE A 865 2.32 -1.02 5.58
N THR A 866 3.47 -0.62 6.15
CA THR A 866 4.70 -1.43 6.10
C THR A 866 4.73 -2.57 7.11
N GLN A 867 3.77 -2.62 8.04
CA GLN A 867 3.62 -3.62 9.12
C GLN A 867 4.81 -3.65 10.08
N LYS A 868 5.34 -2.47 10.43
CA LYS A 868 6.55 -2.31 11.25
C LYS A 868 6.36 -1.28 12.37
N PRO A 869 7.03 -1.46 13.52
CA PRO A 869 7.22 -0.40 14.49
C PRO A 869 8.32 0.59 14.06
N TYR A 870 8.18 1.86 14.45
CA TYR A 870 9.06 2.96 14.04
C TYR A 870 9.21 4.04 15.11
N GLY A 871 10.18 4.95 14.89
CA GLY A 871 10.38 6.15 15.69
C GLY A 871 10.98 5.91 17.07
N ALA A 872 11.05 6.99 17.85
CA ALA A 872 11.41 6.96 19.27
C ALA A 872 10.23 6.48 20.13
N ALA A 873 10.48 6.28 21.43
CA ALA A 873 9.43 5.89 22.38
C ALA A 873 8.36 7.00 22.52
N LEU A 874 7.09 6.61 22.46
CA LEU A 874 5.96 7.52 22.57
C LEU A 874 5.78 8.01 24.01
N VAL A 875 5.65 9.34 24.17
CA VAL A 875 5.35 9.98 25.45
C VAL A 875 3.83 10.02 25.67
N ASP A 876 3.40 9.71 26.89
CA ASP A 876 1.99 9.70 27.33
C ASP A 876 1.04 8.83 26.47
N PHE A 877 1.52 7.77 25.80
CA PHE A 877 0.65 6.90 25.00
C PHE A 877 -0.38 6.16 25.86
N THR A 878 -1.65 6.46 25.58
CA THR A 878 -2.84 5.96 26.25
C THR A 878 -3.56 4.97 25.33
N PRO A 879 -3.46 3.64 25.57
CA PRO A 879 -4.09 2.62 24.73
C PRO A 879 -5.62 2.65 24.87
N ALA A 880 -6.33 2.66 23.76
CA ALA A 880 -7.80 2.62 23.69
C ALA A 880 -8.36 1.26 23.23
N THR A 881 -7.56 0.46 22.50
CA THR A 881 -7.86 -0.94 22.18
C THR A 881 -6.54 -1.69 21.99
N VAL A 882 -6.36 -2.81 22.69
CA VAL A 882 -5.13 -3.63 22.63
C VAL A 882 -5.42 -4.99 22.01
N ALA A 883 -4.51 -5.49 21.18
CA ALA A 883 -4.45 -6.87 20.73
C ALA A 883 -3.18 -7.58 21.23
N ALA A 884 -3.33 -8.85 21.60
CA ALA A 884 -2.23 -9.75 21.93
C ALA A 884 -2.49 -11.14 21.31
N ASN A 885 -1.46 -11.77 20.75
CA ASN A 885 -1.52 -13.13 20.16
C ASN A 885 -2.66 -13.37 19.13
N GLY A 886 -3.18 -12.32 18.49
CA GLY A 886 -4.27 -12.40 17.53
C GLY A 886 -5.69 -12.22 18.09
N GLN A 887 -5.83 -11.84 19.35
CA GLN A 887 -7.12 -11.54 20.00
C GLN A 887 -7.12 -10.12 20.59
N ILE A 888 -8.30 -9.51 20.69
CA ILE A 888 -8.46 -8.22 21.39
C ILE A 888 -8.53 -8.47 22.89
N ASN A 889 -7.66 -7.84 23.66
CA ASN A 889 -7.55 -8.02 25.09
C ASN A 889 -7.84 -6.71 25.83
N SER A 890 -9.13 -6.40 25.99
CA SER A 890 -9.62 -5.22 26.71
C SER A 890 -9.05 -5.14 28.14
N ASN A 891 -8.92 -6.29 28.80
CA ASN A 891 -8.46 -6.41 30.19
C ASN A 891 -6.97 -6.05 30.35
N PHE A 892 -6.20 -6.06 29.26
CA PHE A 892 -4.79 -5.64 29.27
C PHE A 892 -4.63 -4.13 29.49
N ILE A 893 -5.64 -3.31 29.15
CA ILE A 893 -5.64 -1.87 29.44
C ILE A 893 -5.71 -1.64 30.95
N ASP A 894 -6.58 -2.39 31.66
CA ASP A 894 -6.67 -2.36 33.13
C ASP A 894 -5.39 -2.86 33.83
N TRP A 895 -4.69 -3.83 33.23
CA TRP A 895 -3.39 -4.30 33.74
C TRP A 895 -2.30 -3.24 33.53
N LEU A 896 -2.19 -2.67 32.32
CA LEU A 896 -1.26 -1.57 32.03
C LEU A 896 -1.52 -0.33 32.89
N ALA A 897 -2.78 0.03 33.11
CA ALA A 897 -3.16 1.16 33.97
C ALA A 897 -2.80 0.95 35.46
N ARG A 898 -2.49 -0.28 35.87
CA ARG A 898 -1.92 -0.62 37.19
C ARG A 898 -0.40 -0.68 37.15
N TYR A 899 0.19 -1.17 36.06
CA TYR A 899 1.64 -1.28 35.86
C TYR A 899 2.33 0.09 35.62
N ALA A 900 1.64 1.02 34.96
CA ALA A 900 2.11 2.37 34.65
C ALA A 900 1.57 3.45 35.63
N ALA A 901 0.84 3.05 36.68
CA ALA A 901 0.45 3.98 37.73
C ALA A 901 1.69 4.42 38.55
N PRO A 902 1.74 5.66 39.05
CA PRO A 902 2.77 6.06 40.00
C PRO A 902 2.76 5.14 41.23
N ASN A 903 3.93 4.69 41.67
CA ASN A 903 4.06 3.88 42.88
C ASN A 903 3.44 4.61 44.10
N PRO A 904 2.60 3.96 44.92
CA PRO A 904 2.16 4.53 46.19
C PRO A 904 3.37 4.76 47.09
N THR A 905 3.45 5.91 47.74
CA THR A 905 4.63 6.33 48.51
C THR A 905 4.67 5.75 49.93
N THR A 906 3.60 5.05 50.35
CA THR A 906 3.50 4.38 51.66
C THR A 906 3.61 2.86 51.54
N THR A 907 4.69 2.30 52.10
CA THR A 907 4.83 0.84 52.26
C THR A 907 3.82 0.29 53.27
N ARG A 908 3.50 -1.01 53.20
CA ARG A 908 2.65 -1.64 54.21
C ARG A 908 3.25 -1.56 55.62
N ASP A 909 4.58 -1.61 55.73
CA ASP A 909 5.26 -1.56 57.02
C ASP A 909 5.20 -0.17 57.67
N LYS A 910 5.25 0.91 56.88
CA LYS A 910 5.00 2.28 57.35
C LYS A 910 3.54 2.48 57.81
N PHE A 911 2.59 1.79 57.18
CA PHE A 911 1.21 1.76 57.66
C PHE A 911 1.07 0.95 58.96
N ARG A 912 1.76 -0.18 59.10
CA ARG A 912 1.83 -0.93 60.38
C ARG A 912 2.41 -0.08 61.51
N GLU A 913 3.52 0.61 61.24
CA GLU A 913 4.16 1.55 62.19
C GLU A 913 3.17 2.62 62.67
N VAL A 914 2.38 3.21 61.77
CA VAL A 914 1.34 4.19 62.13
C VAL A 914 0.22 3.55 62.96
N LEU A 915 -0.32 2.39 62.56
CA LEU A 915 -1.37 1.69 63.31
C LEU A 915 -0.91 1.36 64.74
N GLU A 916 0.28 0.77 64.89
CA GLU A 916 0.85 0.48 66.20
C GLU A 916 1.09 1.76 67.01
N THR A 917 1.53 2.85 66.38
CA THR A 917 1.86 4.10 67.07
C THR A 917 0.63 4.82 67.58
N VAL A 918 -0.47 4.89 66.80
CA VAL A 918 -1.72 5.44 67.32
C VAL A 918 -2.33 4.54 68.40
N GLN A 919 -2.27 3.22 68.25
CA GLN A 919 -2.76 2.27 69.27
C GLN A 919 -1.95 2.33 70.58
N ARG A 920 -0.63 2.59 70.51
CA ARG A 920 0.22 2.81 71.69
C ARG A 920 -0.03 4.17 72.35
N ASN A 921 -0.25 5.22 71.56
CA ASN A 921 -0.37 6.60 72.08
C ASN A 921 -1.77 6.92 72.60
N ASP A 922 -2.82 6.49 71.89
CA ASP A 922 -4.22 6.58 72.29
C ASP A 922 -5.04 5.43 71.72
N SER A 923 -5.06 4.32 72.46
CA SER A 923 -5.90 3.16 72.15
C SER A 923 -7.41 3.47 72.23
N ALA A 924 -7.83 4.53 72.94
CA ALA A 924 -9.25 4.85 73.13
C ALA A 924 -9.80 5.62 71.92
N GLY A 925 -9.13 6.70 71.49
CA GLY A 925 -9.48 7.45 70.28
C GLY A 925 -9.40 6.58 69.02
N TYR A 926 -8.35 5.75 68.89
CA TYR A 926 -8.28 4.77 67.80
C TYR A 926 -9.46 3.81 67.80
N LYS A 927 -9.86 3.28 68.97
CA LYS A 927 -11.00 2.37 69.07
C LYS A 927 -12.33 3.05 68.79
N GLN A 928 -12.52 4.29 69.24
CA GLN A 928 -13.72 5.09 68.95
C GLN A 928 -13.92 5.26 67.44
N GLY A 929 -12.88 5.67 66.72
CA GLY A 929 -12.92 5.78 65.26
C GLY A 929 -13.10 4.44 64.56
N PHE A 930 -12.44 3.37 65.04
CA PHE A 930 -12.54 2.04 64.42
C PHE A 930 -13.91 1.36 64.62
N ASP A 931 -14.57 1.60 65.76
CA ASP A 931 -15.88 1.02 66.07
C ASP A 931 -17.05 1.87 65.55
N SER A 932 -16.91 3.20 65.48
CA SER A 932 -18.03 4.14 65.29
C SER A 932 -17.78 5.34 64.37
N GLY A 933 -16.56 5.53 63.85
CA GLY A 933 -16.22 6.64 62.96
C GLY A 933 -16.84 6.54 61.56
N VAL A 934 -17.07 7.70 60.93
CA VAL A 934 -17.59 7.83 59.56
C VAL A 934 -16.45 8.28 58.64
N ALA A 935 -16.15 7.50 57.60
CA ALA A 935 -14.99 7.74 56.74
C ALA A 935 -15.11 9.07 55.97
N GLU A 936 -16.33 9.42 55.56
CA GLU A 936 -16.67 10.66 54.85
C GLU A 936 -16.35 11.94 55.65
N ASP A 937 -16.29 11.86 56.98
CA ASP A 937 -15.95 13.00 57.85
C ASP A 937 -14.44 13.21 58.01
N VAL A 938 -13.59 12.26 57.58
CA VAL A 938 -12.13 12.35 57.74
C VAL A 938 -11.54 13.32 56.70
N PRO A 939 -10.93 14.46 57.10
CA PRO A 939 -10.56 15.51 56.14
C PRO A 939 -9.52 15.03 55.12
N GLY A 940 -9.93 14.96 53.85
CA GLY A 940 -9.11 14.47 52.73
C GLY A 940 -9.48 13.07 52.22
N TYR A 941 -10.39 12.35 52.88
CA TYR A 941 -10.97 11.11 52.34
C TYR A 941 -11.96 11.43 51.21
N HIS A 942 -12.15 10.45 50.30
CA HIS A 942 -13.24 10.47 49.34
C HIS A 942 -13.67 9.03 49.04
N PRO A 943 -14.98 8.71 48.90
CA PRO A 943 -15.45 7.33 48.71
C PRO A 943 -14.81 6.61 47.51
N THR A 944 -14.46 7.36 46.47
CA THR A 944 -13.83 6.91 45.22
C THR A 944 -12.34 6.55 45.32
N MET A 945 -11.70 6.77 46.48
CA MET A 945 -10.28 6.43 46.68
C MET A 945 -10.00 4.92 46.56
N LYS A 946 -8.82 4.56 46.07
CA LYS A 946 -8.30 3.18 46.13
C LYS A 946 -7.87 2.84 47.55
N GLN A 947 -7.84 1.55 47.91
CA GLN A 947 -7.38 1.08 49.23
C GLN A 947 -5.93 1.50 49.55
N SER A 948 -5.09 1.76 48.53
CA SER A 948 -3.76 2.38 48.70
C SER A 948 -3.86 3.84 49.12
N GLU A 949 -4.71 4.62 48.47
CA GLU A 949 -4.87 6.06 48.70
C GLU A 949 -5.51 6.33 50.09
N VAL A 950 -6.44 5.48 50.53
CA VAL A 950 -6.97 5.49 51.92
C VAL A 950 -5.87 5.18 52.94
N ARG A 951 -4.88 4.35 52.58
CA ARG A 951 -3.72 4.00 53.43
C ARG A 951 -2.68 5.11 53.47
N ASP A 952 -2.39 5.73 52.33
CA ASP A 952 -1.54 6.94 52.24
C ASP A 952 -2.14 8.06 53.11
N LEU A 953 -3.46 8.29 52.99
CA LEU A 953 -4.19 9.23 53.83
C LEU A 953 -4.05 8.88 55.32
N ALA A 954 -4.28 7.62 55.72
CA ALA A 954 -4.15 7.20 57.12
C ALA A 954 -2.74 7.47 57.68
N VAL A 955 -1.68 7.31 56.88
CA VAL A 955 -0.32 7.66 57.29
C VAL A 955 -0.10 9.18 57.43
N THR A 956 -0.82 10.03 56.69
CA THR A 956 -0.82 11.49 56.97
C THR A 956 -1.56 11.86 58.27
N LYS A 957 -2.39 10.96 58.80
CA LYS A 957 -3.20 11.15 60.02
C LYS A 957 -2.56 10.58 61.31
N VAL A 958 -1.27 10.24 61.32
CA VAL A 958 -0.58 9.65 62.50
C VAL A 958 -0.74 10.42 63.82
N ASN A 959 -1.03 11.73 63.78
CA ASN A 959 -1.30 12.57 64.96
C ASN A 959 -2.79 12.66 65.35
N ASP A 960 -3.66 11.90 64.68
CA ASP A 960 -5.12 11.89 64.81
C ASP A 960 -5.59 10.42 64.91
N PRO A 961 -5.56 9.83 66.13
CA PRO A 961 -5.86 8.41 66.36
C PRO A 961 -7.25 8.01 65.90
N GLU A 962 -8.25 8.88 66.06
CA GLU A 962 -9.64 8.62 65.68
C GLU A 962 -9.82 8.59 64.16
N ALA A 963 -9.20 9.52 63.42
CA ALA A 963 -9.18 9.44 61.96
C ALA A 963 -8.44 8.18 61.46
N VAL A 964 -7.33 7.78 62.09
CA VAL A 964 -6.62 6.54 61.70
C VAL A 964 -7.45 5.30 62.00
N GLY A 965 -8.15 5.25 63.14
CA GLY A 965 -9.11 4.18 63.45
C GLY A 965 -10.23 4.07 62.41
N THR A 966 -10.81 5.21 62.05
CA THR A 966 -11.88 5.31 61.04
C THR A 966 -11.41 4.83 59.66
N LEU A 967 -10.24 5.28 59.20
CA LEU A 967 -9.68 4.86 57.92
C LEU A 967 -9.24 3.39 57.94
N ALA A 968 -8.75 2.88 59.07
CA ALA A 968 -8.45 1.46 59.24
C ALA A 968 -9.73 0.59 59.16
N LYS A 969 -10.87 1.06 59.69
CA LYS A 969 -12.16 0.39 59.57
C LYS A 969 -12.66 0.32 58.13
N GLU A 970 -12.53 1.41 57.38
CA GLU A 970 -12.91 1.44 55.97
C GLU A 970 -11.95 0.59 55.10
N ILE A 971 -10.67 0.49 55.46
CA ILE A 971 -9.73 -0.47 54.85
C ILE A 971 -10.14 -1.92 55.15
N GLN A 972 -10.52 -2.25 56.40
CA GLN A 972 -11.05 -3.58 56.77
C GLN A 972 -12.26 -3.96 55.90
N LYS A 973 -13.26 -3.07 55.82
CA LYS A 973 -14.47 -3.27 55.04
C LYS A 973 -14.17 -3.50 53.56
N ARG A 974 -13.40 -2.59 52.94
CA ARG A 974 -12.97 -2.70 51.53
C ARG A 974 -12.21 -4.00 51.25
N MET A 975 -11.34 -4.46 52.17
CA MET A 975 -10.64 -5.74 52.03
C MET A 975 -11.61 -6.92 52.03
N ALA A 976 -12.56 -6.97 52.97
CA ALA A 976 -13.54 -8.05 53.05
C ALA A 976 -14.45 -8.11 51.82
N ASP A 977 -15.03 -6.97 51.41
CA ASP A 977 -15.97 -6.88 50.29
C ASP A 977 -15.28 -7.23 48.96
N THR A 978 -14.11 -6.61 48.69
CA THR A 978 -13.30 -6.90 47.49
C THR A 978 -12.90 -8.37 47.44
N SER A 979 -12.52 -8.96 48.58
CA SER A 979 -12.13 -10.37 48.65
C SER A 979 -13.26 -11.33 48.30
N ARG A 980 -14.52 -10.98 48.60
CA ARG A 980 -15.69 -11.80 48.24
C ARG A 980 -16.07 -11.66 46.77
N GLU A 981 -16.02 -10.46 46.21
CA GLU A 981 -16.23 -10.27 44.76
C GLU A 981 -15.15 -10.97 43.93
N HIS A 982 -13.88 -10.88 44.36
CA HIS A 982 -12.77 -11.61 43.74
C HIS A 982 -12.99 -13.14 43.75
N TYR A 983 -13.49 -13.70 44.86
CA TYR A 983 -13.86 -15.12 44.90
C TYR A 983 -15.02 -15.45 43.94
N LYS A 984 -16.06 -14.61 43.80
CA LYS A 984 -17.15 -14.83 42.83
C LYS A 984 -16.64 -14.85 41.38
N ILE A 985 -15.66 -14.00 41.04
CA ILE A 985 -15.05 -13.99 39.71
C ILE A 985 -14.27 -15.29 39.47
N PHE A 986 -13.39 -15.67 40.40
CA PHE A 986 -12.66 -16.95 40.35
C PHE A 986 -13.61 -18.16 40.25
N GLN A 987 -14.68 -18.19 41.04
CA GLN A 987 -15.73 -19.22 40.98
C GLN A 987 -16.35 -19.29 39.58
N LYS A 988 -16.74 -18.15 39.00
CA LYS A 988 -17.31 -18.10 37.64
C LYS A 988 -16.33 -18.61 36.58
N GLU A 989 -15.05 -18.24 36.69
CA GLU A 989 -14.00 -18.70 35.78
C GLU A 989 -13.77 -20.21 35.86
N MET A 990 -13.67 -20.77 37.07
CA MET A 990 -13.39 -22.20 37.27
C MET A 990 -14.59 -23.09 36.94
N VAL A 991 -15.80 -22.67 37.30
CA VAL A 991 -17.04 -23.37 36.94
C VAL A 991 -17.25 -23.40 35.42
N ALA A 992 -16.90 -22.32 34.71
CA ALA A 992 -16.96 -22.29 33.24
C ALA A 992 -16.02 -23.31 32.56
N GLN A 993 -14.98 -23.79 33.26
CA GLN A 993 -14.09 -24.85 32.77
C GLN A 993 -14.49 -26.26 33.22
N GLY A 994 -15.59 -26.42 33.98
CA GLY A 994 -16.04 -27.70 34.52
C GLY A 994 -15.56 -27.99 35.95
N GLY A 995 -14.97 -27.01 36.64
CA GLY A 995 -14.51 -27.14 38.02
C GLY A 995 -15.57 -26.84 39.08
N ARG A 996 -15.31 -27.25 40.32
CA ARG A 996 -16.08 -26.90 41.53
C ARG A 996 -15.18 -26.12 42.49
N THR A 997 -15.66 -25.00 43.05
CA THR A 997 -14.86 -24.16 43.96
C THR A 997 -15.30 -24.21 45.42
N TYR A 998 -14.36 -23.84 46.30
CA TYR A 998 -14.53 -23.67 47.74
C TYR A 998 -13.94 -22.32 48.15
N GLU A 999 -14.71 -21.49 48.89
CA GLU A 999 -14.29 -20.15 49.34
C GLU A 999 -13.20 -20.29 50.42
N MET A 1000 -12.01 -19.73 50.18
CA MET A 1000 -10.95 -19.64 51.17
C MET A 1000 -9.97 -18.46 50.87
N PRO A 1001 -10.45 -17.20 50.75
CA PRO A 1001 -9.60 -16.10 50.33
C PRO A 1001 -8.86 -15.43 51.51
N GLN A 1002 -7.53 -15.31 51.41
CA GLN A 1002 -6.68 -14.78 52.48
C GLN A 1002 -6.99 -13.32 52.83
N ASN A 1003 -7.47 -12.50 51.89
CA ASN A 1003 -7.74 -11.09 52.15
C ASN A 1003 -8.98 -10.87 53.03
N LEU A 1004 -9.94 -11.81 53.01
CA LEU A 1004 -11.06 -11.84 53.94
C LEU A 1004 -10.56 -12.16 55.36
N TYR A 1005 -9.72 -13.18 55.52
CA TYR A 1005 -9.06 -13.49 56.79
C TYR A 1005 -8.20 -12.32 57.30
N LEU A 1006 -7.34 -11.75 56.46
CA LEU A 1006 -6.45 -10.63 56.82
C LEU A 1006 -7.22 -9.36 57.19
N SER A 1007 -8.43 -9.15 56.65
CA SER A 1007 -9.31 -8.05 57.09
C SER A 1007 -9.66 -8.12 58.58
N GLN A 1008 -9.56 -9.29 59.22
CA GLN A 1008 -9.87 -9.53 60.63
C GLN A 1008 -8.64 -9.79 61.50
N THR A 1009 -7.41 -9.74 60.95
CA THR A 1009 -6.18 -10.14 61.66
C THR A 1009 -5.03 -9.14 61.55
N ASP A 1010 -4.61 -8.77 60.33
CA ASP A 1010 -3.58 -7.75 60.10
C ASP A 1010 -3.85 -7.01 58.78
N LEU A 1011 -4.38 -5.78 58.91
CA LEU A 1011 -4.68 -4.86 57.80
C LEU A 1011 -3.41 -4.36 57.07
N ALA A 1012 -2.24 -4.51 57.69
CA ALA A 1012 -0.94 -4.19 57.12
C ALA A 1012 -0.17 -5.44 56.64
N SER A 1013 -0.78 -6.64 56.66
CA SER A 1013 -0.13 -7.85 56.17
C SER A 1013 0.10 -7.81 54.66
N ASN A 1014 1.25 -8.32 54.21
CA ASN A 1014 1.54 -8.51 52.80
C ASN A 1014 0.90 -9.79 52.21
N GLY A 1015 0.38 -10.68 53.06
CA GLY A 1015 -0.16 -12.00 52.71
C GLY A 1015 0.24 -13.03 53.77
N GLU A 1016 -0.46 -14.17 53.81
CA GLU A 1016 -0.01 -15.36 54.56
C GLU A 1016 0.14 -16.61 53.65
N CYS A 1017 0.05 -16.40 52.33
CA CYS A 1017 0.00 -17.40 51.26
C CYS A 1017 1.00 -18.57 51.41
N ALA A 1018 2.25 -18.32 51.80
CA ALA A 1018 3.26 -19.38 51.99
C ALA A 1018 2.84 -20.44 53.02
N ALA A 1019 2.28 -20.04 54.16
CA ALA A 1019 1.79 -20.99 55.18
C ALA A 1019 0.45 -21.61 54.79
N ILE A 1020 -0.46 -20.81 54.21
CA ILE A 1020 -1.78 -21.28 53.77
C ILE A 1020 -1.62 -22.39 52.71
N VAL A 1021 -0.74 -22.20 51.72
CA VAL A 1021 -0.47 -23.18 50.66
C VAL A 1021 0.19 -24.46 51.19
N ASN A 1022 1.26 -24.34 51.98
CA ASN A 1022 1.95 -25.54 52.49
C ASN A 1022 1.05 -26.32 53.46
N THR A 1023 0.21 -25.64 54.27
CA THR A 1023 -0.78 -26.29 55.13
C THR A 1023 -1.91 -26.93 54.32
N MET A 1024 -2.38 -26.30 53.24
CA MET A 1024 -3.35 -26.89 52.32
C MET A 1024 -2.79 -28.17 51.67
N ALA A 1025 -1.52 -28.15 51.22
CA ALA A 1025 -0.87 -29.32 50.64
C ALA A 1025 -0.78 -30.49 51.64
N LEU A 1026 -0.45 -30.21 52.90
CA LEU A 1026 -0.45 -31.19 53.99
C LEU A 1026 -1.87 -31.71 54.31
N ALA A 1027 -2.85 -30.83 54.38
CA ALA A 1027 -4.25 -31.18 54.64
C ALA A 1027 -4.81 -32.09 53.53
N ILE A 1028 -4.50 -31.79 52.27
CA ILE A 1028 -4.85 -32.63 51.11
C ILE A 1028 -4.16 -34.00 51.19
N LEU A 1029 -2.84 -34.06 51.42
CA LEU A 1029 -2.12 -35.35 51.56
C LEU A 1029 -2.64 -36.22 52.72
N ARG A 1030 -3.18 -35.62 53.78
CA ARG A 1030 -3.75 -36.33 54.94
C ARG A 1030 -5.26 -36.56 54.85
N GLY A 1031 -5.92 -36.18 53.75
CA GLY A 1031 -7.36 -36.36 53.55
C GLY A 1031 -8.25 -35.42 54.40
N ARG A 1032 -7.67 -34.37 54.99
CA ARG A 1032 -8.30 -33.44 55.94
C ARG A 1032 -8.41 -32.01 55.39
N ARG A 1033 -8.50 -31.90 54.07
CA ARG A 1033 -8.70 -30.67 53.27
C ARG A 1033 -9.83 -29.80 53.84
N ASP A 1034 -11.00 -30.40 54.01
CA ASP A 1034 -12.23 -29.68 54.36
C ASP A 1034 -12.22 -29.21 55.83
N GLU A 1035 -11.51 -29.92 56.72
CA GLU A 1035 -11.26 -29.47 58.09
C GLU A 1035 -10.38 -28.21 58.12
N PHE A 1036 -9.32 -28.15 57.31
CA PHE A 1036 -8.47 -26.96 57.25
C PHE A 1036 -9.20 -25.76 56.65
N ILE A 1037 -10.05 -25.96 55.63
CA ILE A 1037 -10.93 -24.90 55.10
C ILE A 1037 -11.87 -24.39 56.20
N ASN A 1038 -12.56 -25.30 56.92
CA ASN A 1038 -13.47 -24.92 58.00
C ASN A 1038 -12.76 -24.17 59.13
N ASN A 1039 -11.58 -24.63 59.57
CA ASN A 1039 -10.79 -23.95 60.60
C ASN A 1039 -10.32 -22.58 60.13
N PHE A 1040 -9.87 -22.44 58.88
CA PHE A 1040 -9.46 -21.15 58.32
C PHE A 1040 -10.62 -20.16 58.22
N MET A 1041 -11.81 -20.61 57.80
CA MET A 1041 -12.99 -19.75 57.70
C MET A 1041 -13.52 -19.34 59.08
N LYS A 1042 -13.51 -20.22 60.09
CA LYS A 1042 -13.74 -19.84 61.49
C LYS A 1042 -12.69 -18.82 61.98
N ALA A 1043 -11.43 -19.04 61.65
CA ALA A 1043 -10.36 -18.10 61.99
C ALA A 1043 -10.45 -16.75 61.23
N ALA A 1044 -11.31 -16.64 60.21
CA ALA A 1044 -11.66 -15.41 59.52
C ALA A 1044 -12.91 -14.70 60.11
N GLU A 1045 -13.54 -15.24 61.16
CA GLU A 1045 -14.67 -14.58 61.84
C GLU A 1045 -14.19 -13.47 62.80
N HIS A 1046 -15.02 -12.44 63.02
CA HIS A 1046 -14.70 -11.36 63.95
C HIS A 1046 -14.97 -11.79 65.40
N THR A 1047 -14.04 -12.53 65.99
CA THR A 1047 -14.14 -13.06 67.36
C THR A 1047 -12.89 -12.79 68.19
N ASP A 1048 -13.10 -12.59 69.49
CA ASP A 1048 -12.07 -12.42 70.52
C ASP A 1048 -11.56 -13.78 71.07
N ASP A 1049 -12.04 -14.91 70.54
CA ASP A 1049 -11.73 -16.25 71.04
C ASP A 1049 -10.21 -16.56 71.12
N LYS A 1050 -9.83 -17.30 72.17
CA LYS A 1050 -8.45 -17.63 72.49
C LYS A 1050 -7.84 -18.66 71.54
N ASN A 1051 -8.62 -19.64 71.08
CA ASN A 1051 -8.15 -20.67 70.15
C ASN A 1051 -8.01 -20.07 68.74
N VAL A 1052 -8.95 -19.21 68.32
CA VAL A 1052 -8.85 -18.45 67.07
C VAL A 1052 -7.61 -17.55 67.07
N LYS A 1053 -7.35 -16.82 68.16
CA LYS A 1053 -6.10 -16.04 68.33
C LYS A 1053 -4.84 -16.91 68.28
N ALA A 1054 -4.86 -18.11 68.85
CA ALA A 1054 -3.75 -19.05 68.76
C ALA A 1054 -3.51 -19.55 67.33
N PHE A 1055 -4.56 -19.91 66.58
CA PHE A 1055 -4.48 -20.28 65.16
C PHE A 1055 -3.87 -19.16 64.32
N ARG A 1056 -4.36 -17.93 64.50
CA ARG A 1056 -3.88 -16.72 63.78
C ARG A 1056 -2.39 -16.49 64.00
N ASN A 1057 -1.96 -16.48 65.27
CA ASN A 1057 -0.56 -16.32 65.63
C ASN A 1057 0.31 -17.43 65.03
N GLN A 1058 -0.17 -18.68 65.01
CA GLN A 1058 0.59 -19.80 64.46
C GLN A 1058 0.67 -19.79 62.93
N LEU A 1059 -0.39 -19.38 62.22
CA LEU A 1059 -0.35 -19.22 60.77
C LEU A 1059 0.62 -18.11 60.35
N ASN A 1060 0.61 -16.96 61.06
CA ASN A 1060 1.54 -15.86 60.85
C ASN A 1060 3.00 -16.28 61.11
N GLN A 1061 3.28 -16.91 62.25
CA GLN A 1061 4.60 -17.43 62.60
C GLN A 1061 5.13 -18.44 61.57
N MET A 1062 4.26 -19.34 61.09
CA MET A 1062 4.60 -20.28 60.03
C MET A 1062 4.88 -19.55 58.69
N HIS A 1063 4.14 -18.47 58.38
CA HIS A 1063 4.37 -17.69 57.18
C HIS A 1063 5.71 -16.94 57.23
N GLN A 1064 6.09 -16.35 58.37
CA GLN A 1064 7.38 -15.66 58.54
C GLN A 1064 8.58 -16.57 58.23
N VAL A 1065 8.50 -17.85 58.61
CA VAL A 1065 9.53 -18.84 58.27
C VAL A 1065 9.49 -19.19 56.78
N LEU A 1066 8.31 -19.54 56.25
CA LEU A 1066 8.16 -20.09 54.90
C LEU A 1066 8.25 -19.06 53.76
N SER A 1067 7.95 -17.78 54.00
CA SER A 1067 7.98 -16.75 52.95
C SER A 1067 9.39 -16.53 52.39
N SER A 1068 10.39 -16.57 53.28
CA SER A 1068 11.81 -16.45 52.91
C SER A 1068 12.37 -17.65 52.13
N ASN A 1069 11.74 -18.82 52.25
CA ASN A 1069 12.16 -20.05 51.57
C ASN A 1069 10.96 -20.94 51.17
N TYR A 1070 10.11 -20.43 50.28
CA TYR A 1070 8.83 -21.06 49.93
C TYR A 1070 8.94 -22.49 49.36
N HIS A 1071 10.00 -22.77 48.60
CA HIS A 1071 10.27 -24.10 48.03
C HIS A 1071 11.05 -25.03 49.00
N GLY A 1072 11.60 -24.50 50.11
CA GLY A 1072 12.33 -25.27 51.11
C GLY A 1072 13.67 -25.78 50.59
N THR A 1073 13.93 -27.08 50.78
CA THR A 1073 15.11 -27.76 50.21
C THR A 1073 14.85 -28.41 48.85
N GLN A 1074 13.63 -28.30 48.30
CA GLN A 1074 13.26 -28.94 47.05
C GLN A 1074 13.70 -28.10 45.84
N PRO A 1075 14.36 -28.69 44.83
CA PRO A 1075 14.65 -27.99 43.58
C PRO A 1075 13.34 -27.60 42.89
N PHE A 1076 13.32 -26.42 42.28
CA PHE A 1076 12.21 -25.94 41.46
C PHE A 1076 12.63 -25.81 39.99
N SER A 1077 11.66 -25.93 39.10
CA SER A 1077 11.80 -25.68 37.66
C SER A 1077 10.91 -24.51 37.25
N GLN A 1078 11.40 -23.68 36.33
CA GLN A 1078 10.64 -22.58 35.76
C GLN A 1078 9.74 -23.12 34.64
N LEU A 1079 8.43 -23.20 34.88
CA LEU A 1079 7.44 -23.83 34.00
C LEU A 1079 6.32 -22.85 33.64
N ALA A 1080 5.88 -22.89 32.38
CA ALA A 1080 4.60 -22.32 31.97
C ALA A 1080 3.43 -23.20 32.46
N TYR A 1081 2.20 -22.69 32.41
CA TYR A 1081 1.00 -23.45 32.81
C TYR A 1081 0.86 -24.80 32.07
N THR A 1082 1.34 -24.89 30.82
CA THR A 1082 1.43 -26.12 30.02
C THR A 1082 2.38 -27.15 30.64
N GLY A 1083 3.60 -26.75 31.00
CA GLY A 1083 4.54 -27.63 31.69
C GLY A 1083 4.02 -28.11 33.04
N ILE A 1084 3.32 -27.25 33.78
CA ILE A 1084 2.70 -27.59 35.08
C ILE A 1084 1.62 -28.67 34.92
N ILE A 1085 0.73 -28.57 33.91
CA ILE A 1085 -0.26 -29.63 33.67
C ILE A 1085 0.37 -30.89 33.09
N ASP A 1086 1.42 -30.79 32.27
CA ASP A 1086 2.06 -31.96 31.66
C ASP A 1086 2.82 -32.80 32.72
N GLU A 1087 3.47 -32.17 33.72
CA GLU A 1087 3.99 -32.85 34.91
C GLU A 1087 2.89 -33.61 35.68
N LEU A 1088 1.75 -32.95 35.94
CA LEU A 1088 0.62 -33.56 36.66
C LEU A 1088 -0.09 -34.67 35.86
N THR A 1089 -0.12 -34.53 34.52
CA THR A 1089 -0.72 -35.52 33.61
C THR A 1089 -0.01 -36.87 33.75
N ASN A 1090 1.32 -36.85 33.76
CA ASN A 1090 2.18 -38.03 33.86
C ASN A 1090 2.26 -38.64 35.27
N ALA A 1091 1.65 -38.02 36.30
CA ALA A 1091 1.69 -38.53 37.67
C ALA A 1091 0.91 -39.86 37.81
N THR A 1092 1.60 -40.90 38.30
CA THR A 1092 1.06 -42.25 38.58
C THR A 1092 0.64 -42.46 40.03
N ARG A 1093 0.89 -41.48 40.90
CA ARG A 1093 0.56 -41.43 42.33
C ARG A 1093 0.05 -40.01 42.67
N PRO A 1094 -0.55 -39.78 43.85
CA PRO A 1094 -0.86 -38.42 44.30
C PRO A 1094 0.36 -37.52 44.25
N THR A 1095 0.24 -36.39 43.55
CA THR A 1095 1.33 -35.45 43.27
C THR A 1095 0.84 -34.02 43.47
N LEU A 1096 1.59 -33.24 44.24
CA LEU A 1096 1.30 -31.84 44.54
C LEU A 1096 2.52 -30.97 44.18
N LEU A 1097 2.29 -29.91 43.41
CA LEU A 1097 3.28 -28.92 42.99
C LEU A 1097 3.01 -27.58 43.66
N ARG A 1098 3.96 -27.12 44.49
CA ARG A 1098 4.05 -25.73 44.96
C ARG A 1098 4.53 -24.87 43.82
N ILE A 1099 3.72 -23.90 43.44
CA ILE A 1099 3.99 -22.93 42.39
C ILE A 1099 4.22 -21.56 43.05
N SER A 1100 5.15 -20.75 42.56
CA SER A 1100 5.33 -19.37 43.00
C SER A 1100 5.45 -18.37 41.84
N THR A 1101 4.93 -17.17 42.10
CA THR A 1101 5.19 -15.93 41.36
C THR A 1101 6.43 -15.25 41.97
N LYS A 1102 6.70 -13.97 41.64
CA LYS A 1102 7.71 -13.16 42.34
C LYS A 1102 7.37 -12.83 43.80
N ASP A 1103 6.11 -12.99 44.21
CA ASP A 1103 5.52 -12.40 45.43
C ASP A 1103 4.41 -13.23 46.10
N HIS A 1104 3.97 -14.35 45.51
CA HIS A 1104 2.77 -15.08 45.90
C HIS A 1104 2.91 -16.59 45.70
N GLY A 1105 2.35 -17.36 46.64
CA GLY A 1105 2.34 -18.82 46.62
C GLY A 1105 1.03 -19.39 46.07
N LEU A 1106 1.13 -20.43 45.25
CA LEU A 1106 0.04 -21.17 44.60
C LEU A 1106 0.28 -22.69 44.72
N LEU A 1107 -0.77 -23.50 44.56
CA LEU A 1107 -0.66 -24.96 44.59
C LEU A 1107 -1.51 -25.60 43.48
N ALA A 1108 -0.95 -26.59 42.78
CA ALA A 1108 -1.70 -27.44 41.85
C ALA A 1108 -1.39 -28.91 42.16
N GLY A 1109 -2.31 -29.82 41.81
CA GLY A 1109 -2.06 -31.23 42.04
C GLY A 1109 -3.10 -32.18 41.47
N VAL A 1110 -2.81 -33.46 41.66
CA VAL A 1110 -3.71 -34.58 41.40
C VAL A 1110 -3.66 -35.55 42.58
N THR A 1111 -4.84 -35.93 43.06
CA THR A 1111 -5.08 -36.84 44.18
C THR A 1111 -5.85 -38.07 43.71
N LEU A 1112 -6.08 -39.02 44.62
CA LEU A 1112 -6.94 -40.18 44.38
C LEU A 1112 -8.14 -40.14 45.33
N THR A 1113 -9.34 -40.36 44.79
CA THR A 1113 -10.57 -40.54 45.59
C THR A 1113 -10.52 -41.89 46.35
N PRO A 1114 -11.41 -42.13 47.33
CA PRO A 1114 -11.55 -43.45 47.95
C PRO A 1114 -11.89 -44.59 46.96
N ASN A 1115 -12.39 -44.26 45.76
CA ASN A 1115 -12.66 -45.19 44.66
C ASN A 1115 -11.44 -45.40 43.74
N ASN A 1116 -10.28 -44.80 44.07
CA ASN A 1116 -9.05 -44.80 43.28
C ASN A 1116 -9.16 -44.05 41.93
N GLU A 1117 -10.04 -43.04 41.83
CA GLU A 1117 -10.20 -42.16 40.66
C GLU A 1117 -9.33 -40.90 40.83
N LYS A 1118 -8.82 -40.30 39.75
CA LYS A 1118 -8.02 -39.05 39.83
C LYS A 1118 -8.92 -37.83 40.09
N GLU A 1119 -8.74 -37.14 41.23
CA GLU A 1119 -9.28 -35.80 41.47
C GLU A 1119 -8.17 -34.77 41.17
N TRP A 1120 -8.46 -33.75 40.35
CA TRP A 1120 -7.49 -32.71 39.98
C TRP A 1120 -7.81 -31.41 40.72
N PHE A 1121 -6.82 -30.60 41.08
CA PHE A 1121 -7.08 -29.35 41.79
C PHE A 1121 -6.06 -28.23 41.54
N PHE A 1122 -6.55 -26.99 41.65
CA PHE A 1122 -5.75 -25.76 41.68
C PHE A 1122 -6.21 -24.87 42.85
N PHE A 1123 -5.27 -24.30 43.59
CA PHE A 1123 -5.51 -23.46 44.77
C PHE A 1123 -4.72 -22.15 44.65
N ASN A 1124 -5.45 -21.05 44.70
CA ASN A 1124 -4.90 -19.71 44.84
C ASN A 1124 -5.41 -19.11 46.15
N PRO A 1125 -4.56 -18.91 47.18
CA PRO A 1125 -5.01 -18.43 48.47
C PRO A 1125 -5.55 -16.99 48.45
N ASN A 1126 -5.49 -16.24 47.33
CA ASN A 1126 -6.25 -14.99 47.21
C ASN A 1126 -7.76 -15.21 47.03
N PHE A 1127 -8.20 -16.40 46.59
CA PHE A 1127 -9.59 -16.69 46.22
C PHE A 1127 -10.13 -17.97 46.91
N GLY A 1128 -9.42 -19.08 46.76
CA GLY A 1128 -9.85 -20.39 47.25
C GLY A 1128 -9.34 -21.55 46.41
N LEU A 1129 -9.99 -22.70 46.60
CA LEU A 1129 -9.69 -23.96 45.93
C LEU A 1129 -10.66 -24.21 44.76
N ALA A 1130 -10.14 -24.73 43.65
CA ALA A 1130 -10.92 -25.33 42.58
C ALA A 1130 -10.53 -26.80 42.40
N THR A 1131 -11.51 -27.69 42.24
CA THR A 1131 -11.32 -29.11 41.88
C THR A 1131 -11.96 -29.40 40.53
N PHE A 1132 -11.39 -30.32 39.75
CA PHE A 1132 -11.82 -30.67 38.39
C PHE A 1132 -11.96 -32.19 38.22
N PRO A 1133 -12.95 -32.67 37.45
CA PRO A 1133 -13.22 -34.10 37.28
C PRO A 1133 -12.26 -34.80 36.30
N ASP A 1134 -11.57 -34.03 35.44
CA ASP A 1134 -10.71 -34.56 34.38
C ASP A 1134 -9.54 -33.63 34.03
N GLU A 1135 -8.53 -34.19 33.35
CA GLU A 1135 -7.30 -33.50 32.96
C GLU A 1135 -7.56 -32.33 32.00
N ALA A 1136 -8.50 -32.44 31.05
CA ALA A 1136 -8.77 -31.37 30.09
C ALA A 1136 -9.47 -30.19 30.76
N SER A 1137 -10.35 -30.44 31.73
CA SER A 1137 -10.96 -29.42 32.58
C SER A 1137 -9.95 -28.75 33.51
N MET A 1138 -9.02 -29.51 34.09
CA MET A 1138 -7.88 -28.97 34.83
C MET A 1138 -6.93 -28.14 33.93
N ARG A 1139 -6.66 -28.59 32.70
CA ARG A 1139 -5.80 -27.92 31.71
C ARG A 1139 -6.34 -26.53 31.35
N ARG A 1140 -7.65 -26.43 31.08
CA ARG A 1140 -8.34 -25.14 30.88
C ARG A 1140 -8.44 -24.31 32.17
N GLY A 1141 -8.64 -24.96 33.31
CA GLY A 1141 -8.64 -24.30 34.63
C GLY A 1141 -7.31 -23.62 34.95
N LEU A 1142 -6.18 -24.27 34.65
CA LEU A 1142 -4.84 -23.69 34.75
C LEU A 1142 -4.58 -22.62 33.69
N GLU A 1143 -5.04 -22.80 32.45
CA GLU A 1143 -4.93 -21.76 31.41
C GLU A 1143 -5.61 -20.45 31.86
N VAL A 1144 -6.85 -20.52 32.35
CA VAL A 1144 -7.58 -19.35 32.84
C VAL A 1144 -6.96 -18.82 34.15
N SER A 1145 -6.45 -19.69 35.04
CA SER A 1145 -5.86 -19.27 36.32
C SER A 1145 -4.45 -18.69 36.23
N LEU A 1146 -3.67 -19.06 35.20
CA LEU A 1146 -2.23 -18.75 35.10
C LEU A 1146 -1.81 -18.05 33.80
N ASN A 1147 -2.69 -17.96 32.79
CA ASN A 1147 -2.34 -17.40 31.47
C ASN A 1147 -3.37 -16.39 30.92
N SER A 1148 -4.66 -16.71 30.87
CA SER A 1148 -5.64 -15.95 30.06
C SER A 1148 -6.82 -15.31 30.82
N GLY A 1149 -7.09 -15.72 32.06
CA GLY A 1149 -8.23 -15.23 32.83
C GLY A 1149 -7.95 -13.99 33.68
N TRP A 1150 -9.01 -13.44 34.27
CA TRP A 1150 -8.94 -12.39 35.28
C TRP A 1150 -8.10 -12.85 36.48
N SER A 1151 -8.24 -14.11 36.89
CA SER A 1151 -7.46 -14.70 37.99
C SER A 1151 -5.95 -14.68 37.69
N ALA A 1152 -5.54 -14.98 36.45
CA ALA A 1152 -4.15 -14.88 36.00
C ALA A 1152 -3.62 -13.43 36.05
N GLY A 1153 -4.47 -12.46 35.69
CA GLY A 1153 -4.17 -11.02 35.76
C GLY A 1153 -3.92 -10.47 37.17
N THR A 1154 -4.05 -11.29 38.22
CA THR A 1154 -3.70 -10.94 39.61
C THR A 1154 -2.32 -11.44 40.05
N LEU A 1155 -1.58 -12.11 39.15
CA LEU A 1155 -0.29 -12.76 39.44
C LEU A 1155 0.88 -11.99 38.82
N ASN A 1156 2.06 -12.09 39.46
CA ASN A 1156 3.31 -11.45 39.02
C ASN A 1156 4.34 -12.52 38.59
N PRO A 1157 4.17 -13.14 37.41
CA PRO A 1157 4.95 -14.32 36.98
C PRO A 1157 6.45 -14.04 37.00
N VAL A 1158 7.27 -15.08 37.20
CA VAL A 1158 8.73 -14.88 37.33
C VAL A 1158 9.34 -14.39 36.01
N ASP A 1159 8.79 -14.84 34.88
CA ASP A 1159 9.18 -14.48 33.51
C ASP A 1159 7.98 -14.62 32.55
N VAL A 1160 8.08 -14.09 31.32
CA VAL A 1160 7.07 -14.19 30.26
C VAL A 1160 7.73 -14.50 28.91
N ALA A 1161 8.09 -15.75 28.70
CA ALA A 1161 8.69 -16.22 27.44
C ALA A 1161 7.62 -16.35 26.34
N SER A 1162 7.86 -15.77 25.16
CA SER A 1162 6.97 -15.84 23.98
C SER A 1162 5.49 -15.51 24.26
N GLY A 1163 5.22 -14.64 25.23
CA GLY A 1163 3.85 -14.24 25.60
C GLY A 1163 3.10 -15.23 26.49
N VAL A 1164 3.77 -16.22 27.09
CA VAL A 1164 3.18 -17.15 28.07
C VAL A 1164 3.84 -16.93 29.45
N PRO A 1165 3.08 -16.71 30.53
CA PRO A 1165 3.62 -16.58 31.88
C PRO A 1165 4.32 -17.86 32.37
N ALA A 1166 5.47 -17.69 33.01
CA ALA A 1166 6.23 -18.76 33.67
C ALA A 1166 6.28 -18.57 35.19
N PHE A 1167 6.35 -19.69 35.91
CA PHE A 1167 6.29 -19.78 37.37
C PHE A 1167 7.33 -20.78 37.88
N ASN A 1168 7.83 -20.59 39.10
CA ASN A 1168 8.70 -21.57 39.73
C ASN A 1168 7.85 -22.69 40.36
N ALA A 1169 8.03 -23.93 39.94
CA ALA A 1169 7.29 -25.09 40.44
C ALA A 1169 8.24 -26.11 41.11
N SER A 1170 7.93 -26.54 42.34
CA SER A 1170 8.57 -27.71 42.96
C SER A 1170 7.57 -28.64 43.61
N TYR A 1171 7.97 -29.90 43.73
CA TYR A 1171 7.19 -30.92 44.43
C TYR A 1171 7.00 -30.55 45.91
N PHE A 1172 5.83 -30.85 46.46
CA PHE A 1172 5.57 -30.85 47.90
C PHE A 1172 5.87 -32.23 48.48
N THR A 1173 6.63 -32.28 49.58
CA THR A 1173 6.78 -33.47 50.41
C THR A 1173 6.53 -33.08 51.86
N GLU A 1174 5.80 -33.93 52.59
CA GLU A 1174 5.53 -33.72 54.01
C GLU A 1174 6.84 -33.60 54.81
N GLU A 1175 7.82 -34.45 54.50
CA GLU A 1175 9.17 -34.40 55.08
C GLU A 1175 9.88 -33.05 54.87
N SER A 1176 9.83 -32.46 53.66
CA SER A 1176 10.44 -31.14 53.43
C SER A 1176 9.70 -30.05 54.21
N PHE A 1177 8.39 -30.16 54.40
CA PHE A 1177 7.61 -29.21 55.18
C PHE A 1177 7.93 -29.31 56.68
N THR A 1178 7.92 -30.52 57.26
CA THR A 1178 8.20 -30.72 58.69
C THR A 1178 9.62 -30.37 59.09
N HIS A 1179 10.60 -30.49 58.19
CA HIS A 1179 11.97 -30.03 58.43
C HIS A 1179 12.17 -28.52 58.25
N THR A 1180 11.30 -27.83 57.51
CA THR A 1180 11.41 -26.36 57.30
C THR A 1180 10.69 -25.56 58.39
N VAL A 1181 9.71 -26.15 59.08
CA VAL A 1181 8.88 -25.47 60.09
C VAL A 1181 9.20 -26.01 61.50
N PRO A 1182 10.09 -25.37 62.29
CA PRO A 1182 10.62 -25.92 63.54
C PRO A 1182 9.67 -25.82 64.75
N TYR A 1183 8.36 -25.92 64.52
CA TYR A 1183 7.33 -25.88 65.56
C TYR A 1183 6.86 -27.30 65.93
N ASN A 1184 6.69 -27.57 67.23
CA ASN A 1184 6.39 -28.89 67.80
C ASN A 1184 5.04 -29.54 67.37
N ASN A 1185 4.31 -28.96 66.42
CA ASN A 1185 3.08 -29.51 65.86
C ASN A 1185 2.79 -28.93 64.45
N PRO A 1186 3.35 -29.51 63.37
CA PRO A 1186 3.10 -29.05 61.99
C PRO A 1186 1.65 -29.27 61.53
N HIS A 1187 0.87 -30.08 62.25
CA HIS A 1187 -0.55 -30.33 61.98
C HIS A 1187 -1.49 -29.40 62.77
N ALA A 1188 -0.98 -28.48 63.58
CA ALA A 1188 -1.78 -27.73 64.55
C ALA A 1188 -2.96 -26.95 63.94
N LEU A 1189 -2.77 -26.35 62.76
CA LEU A 1189 -3.83 -25.61 62.05
C LEU A 1189 -4.95 -26.53 61.55
N ILE A 1190 -4.63 -27.79 61.24
CA ILE A 1190 -5.59 -28.84 60.85
C ILE A 1190 -6.26 -29.44 62.12
N ASN A 1191 -5.51 -29.54 63.22
CA ASN A 1191 -5.96 -30.07 64.51
C ASN A 1191 -6.59 -29.01 65.44
N ALA A 1192 -6.78 -27.78 64.98
CA ALA A 1192 -7.28 -26.68 65.81
C ALA A 1192 -8.76 -26.92 66.18
N ASN A 1193 -9.07 -26.84 67.48
CA ASN A 1193 -10.44 -26.90 67.98
C ASN A 1193 -11.00 -25.47 68.10
N LEU A 1194 -11.52 -24.98 66.96
CA LEU A 1194 -12.14 -23.66 66.78
C LEU A 1194 -13.67 -23.78 66.76
#